data_AF-A0A260Z092-F1
#
_entry.id   AF-A0A260Z092-F1
#
_cell.length_a   1.000
_cell.length_b   1.000
_cell.length_c   1.000
_cell.angle_alpha   90.00
_cell.angle_beta   90.00
_cell.angle_gamma   90.00
#
_symmetry.space_group_name_H-M   'P 1'
#
loop_
_entity.id
_entity.type
_entity.pdbx_description
1 polymer ?
#
loop_
_entity_poly.entity_id
_entity_poly.type
_entity_poly.pdbx_seq_one_letter_code
_entity_poly.pdbx_strand_id
1 'polypeptide(L)'
;MKKLLAILFLVFGVQCLTGPEQVHIAFYTSPWDISVTWITFEDADPVLTYGTSTASMQNITGTTNTWKFGGIIRHSHVVILNSLKPSTQYYYQIGSRVFTFRTLSANLKSYKVCVFGDLGVYNGRSTQSIINSGIAGKFDFIVHIGDLAYDLHSNNGKLGDQYMNTLEPVISRIPYMVIAGNHENDNANFTNFKNRFVMPPTGSDDNQFYSIDIGPVHWVGLSTEYYGFEEQYGNTSIFTQYNWLTKDLEAANKNRDNVPWITLYQHRPFYCSVEEGADCTLYENVVLRHGALGIPGLEQEYIKHSVDIGFAGHMHAYERMWPVADLKYYKGEEAYHNPVAPVYILTGSAGCHSSGMKFSPIPMPWSAHRSDDYGYTVMTVANTTHILFEQISINQNGGVIDSVWVSKDIGHLHSEKFLERDDIFNKLKAENYDGFFSEQLNICGFGYAKALGIERRFLISSCPQFSHVYDYTSHPAPYASVPFSSDMSPEPTYFERAKNLLNGFTCNILFRYLHTQLTSIFRNKFGQDFPSIPEIVRNVDIIFLATDEIIDFSAPTVPNLVNIGGLGVDDDTTEMSPFFEAEMKKGEKGVIFFSLGTIANTSTFDKKVMEADKYDKHRKERAKGISNVLVSDWLPQPAILHHPRLRTFITHAGYNGLVEAARAGVPLITIPFMFDQNLNSRAIEKKGWGIRTDKKQLLNDPNSIEAAIREMLTNPSYTKQAHRIRDLIKSKPMGARERFIKTTEWVIKNGGVHENHVANTLPVTPMSSTSSA
;
A
#
# COMPACT_ATOMS: atom_id res chain seq x y z
N MET A 1 -75.73 -35.46 -8.84
CA MET A 1 -74.29 -35.76 -8.68
C MET A 1 -73.49 -34.47 -8.65
N LYS A 2 -72.92 -34.13 -7.50
CA LYS A 2 -71.58 -33.52 -7.29
C LYS A 2 -71.35 -33.58 -5.78
N LYS A 3 -70.45 -34.47 -5.37
CA LYS A 3 -70.19 -34.82 -3.97
C LYS A 3 -69.35 -33.72 -3.32
N LEU A 4 -69.85 -33.18 -2.22
CA LEU A 4 -69.08 -32.44 -1.22
C LEU A 4 -68.20 -33.46 -0.48
N LEU A 5 -66.90 -33.23 -0.44
CA LEU A 5 -65.99 -33.92 0.47
C LEU A 5 -65.31 -32.85 1.32
N ALA A 6 -65.80 -32.69 2.55
CA ALA A 6 -65.16 -31.89 3.58
C ALA A 6 -63.96 -32.67 4.12
N ILE A 7 -62.74 -32.16 3.90
CA ILE A 7 -61.54 -32.64 4.59
C ILE A 7 -61.32 -31.72 5.78
N LEU A 8 -61.67 -32.26 6.94
CA LEU A 8 -61.41 -31.70 8.26
C LEU A 8 -59.90 -31.80 8.52
N PHE A 9 -59.16 -30.68 8.42
CA PHE A 9 -57.81 -30.64 8.98
C PHE A 9 -57.93 -30.49 10.49
N LEU A 10 -57.76 -31.61 11.19
CA LEU A 10 -57.43 -31.62 12.61
C LEU A 10 -56.16 -30.79 12.80
N VAL A 11 -56.32 -29.60 13.37
CA VAL A 11 -55.22 -28.84 13.97
C VAL A 11 -54.80 -29.62 15.21
N PHE A 12 -53.90 -30.58 15.05
CA PHE A 12 -52.97 -30.86 16.12
C PHE A 12 -52.16 -29.58 16.27
N GLY A 13 -52.44 -28.83 17.34
CA GLY A 13 -51.50 -27.86 17.86
C GLY A 13 -50.23 -28.63 18.20
N VAL A 14 -49.31 -28.73 17.23
CA VAL A 14 -47.92 -28.92 17.54
C VAL A 14 -47.56 -27.67 18.33
N GLN A 15 -47.57 -27.77 19.65
CA GLN A 15 -46.68 -26.94 20.45
C GLN A 15 -45.32 -27.15 19.81
N CYS A 16 -44.90 -26.18 19.00
CA CYS A 16 -43.52 -26.08 18.59
C CYS A 16 -42.77 -25.94 19.91
N LEU A 17 -42.16 -27.03 20.39
CA LEU A 17 -41.26 -26.99 21.52
C LEU A 17 -40.13 -26.07 21.09
N THR A 18 -40.21 -24.80 21.46
CA THR A 18 -39.20 -23.77 21.24
C THR A 18 -38.00 -24.08 22.12
N GLY A 19 -37.25 -25.10 21.70
CA GLY A 19 -36.01 -25.52 22.35
C GLY A 19 -34.86 -24.59 21.99
N PRO A 20 -33.70 -24.76 22.66
CA PRO A 20 -32.49 -24.02 22.34
C PRO A 20 -32.08 -24.23 20.89
N GLU A 21 -31.76 -23.14 20.20
CA GLU A 21 -31.36 -23.12 18.79
C GLU A 21 -30.12 -22.25 18.58
N GLN A 22 -29.59 -22.24 17.36
CA GLN A 22 -28.42 -21.45 16.97
C GLN A 22 -27.18 -21.78 17.81
N VAL A 23 -27.05 -23.04 18.21
CA VAL A 23 -25.93 -23.52 19.04
C VAL A 23 -24.62 -23.39 18.27
N HIS A 24 -23.67 -22.64 18.83
CA HIS A 24 -22.35 -22.47 18.23
C HIS A 24 -21.27 -22.35 19.30
N ILE A 25 -20.03 -22.65 18.88
CA ILE A 25 -18.86 -22.59 19.75
C ILE A 25 -17.77 -21.71 19.17
N ALA A 26 -16.97 -21.06 20.02
CA ALA A 26 -15.79 -20.29 19.63
C ALA A 26 -14.67 -20.46 20.65
N PHE A 27 -13.43 -20.13 20.26
CA PHE A 27 -12.34 -20.01 21.24
C PHE A 27 -12.56 -18.80 22.13
N TYR A 28 -12.15 -18.90 23.39
CA TYR A 28 -12.28 -17.83 24.38
C TYR A 28 -10.89 -17.27 24.76
N THR A 29 -10.33 -17.66 25.90
CA THR A 29 -9.01 -17.16 26.36
C THR A 29 -7.83 -17.98 25.85
N SER A 30 -8.08 -19.19 25.34
CA SER A 30 -7.06 -20.08 24.77
C SER A 30 -7.70 -21.06 23.78
N PRO A 31 -6.90 -21.83 23.01
CA PRO A 31 -7.41 -22.87 22.10
C PRO A 31 -8.18 -24.01 22.80
N TRP A 32 -8.15 -24.07 24.13
CA TRP A 32 -8.84 -25.09 24.95
C TRP A 32 -9.87 -24.49 25.91
N ASP A 33 -10.09 -23.18 25.84
CA ASP A 33 -11.21 -22.52 26.49
C ASP A 33 -12.27 -22.25 25.41
N ILE A 34 -13.45 -22.85 25.57
CA ILE A 34 -14.51 -22.80 24.55
C ILE A 34 -15.72 -22.06 25.10
N SER A 35 -16.16 -21.02 24.39
CA SER A 35 -17.48 -20.44 24.60
C SER A 35 -18.52 -21.30 23.89
N VAL A 36 -19.62 -21.63 24.57
CA VAL A 36 -20.80 -22.28 23.98
C VAL A 36 -21.96 -21.32 24.10
N THR A 37 -22.54 -20.94 22.95
CA THR A 37 -23.60 -19.95 22.87
C THR A 37 -24.83 -20.54 22.20
N TRP A 38 -26.03 -20.22 22.70
CA TRP A 38 -27.30 -20.59 22.10
C TRP A 38 -28.38 -19.55 22.37
N ILE A 39 -29.48 -19.60 21.61
CA ILE A 39 -30.61 -18.69 21.73
C ILE A 39 -31.87 -19.44 22.14
N THR A 40 -32.67 -18.82 23.02
CA THR A 40 -34.09 -19.15 23.24
C THR A 40 -34.96 -17.90 23.04
N PHE A 41 -36.25 -18.11 22.81
CA PHE A 41 -37.26 -17.05 22.69
C PHE A 41 -38.15 -16.92 23.92
N GLU A 42 -38.02 -17.86 24.86
CA GLU A 42 -38.67 -17.87 26.17
C GLU A 42 -37.57 -17.90 27.24
N ASP A 43 -37.88 -17.40 28.44
CA ASP A 43 -36.97 -17.45 29.57
C ASP A 43 -36.54 -18.90 29.87
N ALA A 44 -35.23 -19.12 29.93
CA ALA A 44 -34.63 -20.41 30.22
C ALA A 44 -33.36 -20.23 31.08
N ASP A 45 -33.07 -21.20 31.93
CA ASP A 45 -31.83 -21.22 32.67
C ASP A 45 -30.64 -21.47 31.71
N PRO A 46 -29.52 -20.72 31.82
CA PRO A 46 -28.34 -20.92 30.98
C PRO A 46 -27.53 -22.14 31.45
N VAL A 47 -28.18 -23.31 31.54
CA VAL A 47 -27.57 -24.55 32.03
C VAL A 47 -27.18 -25.44 30.86
N LEU A 48 -25.92 -25.82 30.84
CA LEU A 48 -25.35 -26.79 29.93
C LEU A 48 -24.79 -27.96 30.74
N THR A 49 -24.88 -29.16 30.20
CA THR A 49 -24.19 -30.32 30.79
C THR A 49 -23.13 -30.81 29.81
N TYR A 50 -21.93 -31.15 30.28
CA TYR A 50 -20.87 -31.60 29.39
C TYR A 50 -19.95 -32.64 30.03
N GLY A 51 -19.29 -33.43 29.19
CA GLY A 51 -18.34 -34.44 29.64
C GLY A 51 -17.64 -35.12 28.48
N THR A 52 -16.73 -36.04 28.79
CA THR A 52 -16.04 -36.86 27.77
C THR A 52 -16.82 -38.13 27.41
N SER A 53 -17.97 -38.34 28.06
CA SER A 53 -18.92 -39.43 27.80
C SER A 53 -20.33 -38.95 28.09
N THR A 54 -21.31 -39.37 27.28
CA THR A 54 -22.73 -39.08 27.50
C THR A 54 -23.27 -39.73 28.78
N ALA A 55 -22.58 -40.73 29.33
CA ALA A 55 -22.95 -41.38 30.60
C ALA A 55 -22.47 -40.61 31.84
N SER A 56 -21.54 -39.66 31.69
CA SER A 56 -20.95 -38.92 32.80
C SER A 56 -20.67 -37.47 32.36
N MET A 57 -21.71 -36.65 32.45
CA MET A 57 -21.67 -35.22 32.18
C MET A 57 -21.92 -34.45 33.47
N GLN A 58 -21.29 -33.28 33.60
CA GLN A 58 -21.46 -32.37 34.72
C GLN A 58 -22.21 -31.12 34.27
N ASN A 59 -23.05 -30.59 35.15
CA ASN A 59 -23.78 -29.35 34.91
C ASN A 59 -22.87 -28.14 35.12
N ILE A 60 -23.04 -27.13 34.29
CA ILE A 60 -22.43 -25.82 34.42
C ILE A 60 -23.48 -24.76 34.10
N THR A 61 -23.52 -23.72 34.92
CA THR A 61 -24.41 -22.58 34.73
C THR A 61 -23.63 -21.44 34.13
N GLY A 62 -24.17 -20.87 33.06
CA GLY A 62 -23.63 -19.73 32.34
C GLY A 62 -24.32 -18.42 32.68
N THR A 63 -24.29 -17.50 31.73
CA THR A 63 -24.98 -16.22 31.79
C THR A 63 -26.03 -16.13 30.69
N THR A 64 -27.05 -15.31 30.93
CA THR A 64 -28.07 -14.96 29.93
C THR A 64 -28.03 -13.46 29.71
N ASN A 65 -27.97 -13.05 28.45
CA ASN A 65 -28.21 -11.69 28.02
C ASN A 65 -29.53 -11.63 27.24
N THR A 66 -30.52 -10.93 27.80
CA THR A 66 -31.84 -10.76 27.19
C THR A 66 -31.88 -9.47 26.39
N TRP A 67 -32.24 -9.56 25.11
CA TRP A 67 -32.28 -8.41 24.21
C TRP A 67 -33.53 -8.43 23.34
N LYS A 68 -33.98 -7.23 22.95
CA LYS A 68 -35.16 -7.03 22.11
C LYS A 68 -34.77 -6.34 20.82
N PHE A 69 -35.15 -6.93 19.69
CA PHE A 69 -34.94 -6.33 18.37
C PHE A 69 -36.17 -6.55 17.49
N GLY A 70 -36.67 -5.47 16.87
CA GLY A 70 -37.86 -5.53 16.01
C GLY A 70 -39.09 -6.16 16.68
N GLY A 71 -39.27 -5.94 17.97
CA GLY A 71 -40.39 -6.48 18.76
C GLY A 71 -40.20 -7.91 19.28
N ILE A 72 -39.17 -8.62 18.87
CA ILE A 72 -38.89 -10.00 19.28
C ILE A 72 -37.85 -10.00 20.40
N ILE A 73 -38.16 -10.70 21.50
CA ILE A 73 -37.24 -10.91 22.62
C ILE A 73 -36.44 -12.20 22.34
N ARG A 74 -35.13 -12.13 22.57
CA ARG A 74 -34.21 -13.26 22.48
C ARG A 74 -33.36 -13.30 23.74
N HIS A 75 -33.03 -14.51 24.17
CA HIS A 75 -32.15 -14.77 25.30
C HIS A 75 -30.89 -15.45 24.76
N SER A 76 -29.77 -14.73 24.77
CA SER A 76 -28.48 -15.29 24.41
C SER A 76 -27.84 -15.88 25.66
N HIS A 77 -27.70 -17.20 25.68
CA HIS A 77 -27.10 -17.93 26.78
C HIS A 77 -25.66 -18.30 26.43
N VAL A 78 -24.76 -18.15 27.39
CA VAL A 78 -23.33 -18.35 27.19
C VAL A 78 -22.76 -19.15 28.35
N VAL A 79 -22.03 -20.22 28.04
CA VAL A 79 -21.24 -20.98 29.00
C VAL A 79 -19.78 -20.99 28.54
N ILE A 80 -18.87 -20.70 29.45
CA ILE A 80 -17.42 -20.79 29.19
C ILE A 80 -16.89 -22.10 29.78
N LEU A 81 -16.40 -22.98 28.91
CA LEU A 81 -15.76 -24.24 29.26
C LEU A 81 -14.24 -24.03 29.30
N ASN A 82 -13.69 -23.87 30.49
CA ASN A 82 -12.27 -23.58 30.68
C ASN A 82 -11.41 -24.84 30.84
N SER A 83 -10.15 -24.76 30.41
CA SER A 83 -9.10 -25.75 30.65
C SER A 83 -9.48 -27.16 30.18
N LEU A 84 -10.12 -27.25 29.02
CA LEU A 84 -10.48 -28.54 28.44
C LEU A 84 -9.23 -29.32 28.06
N LYS A 85 -9.32 -30.66 28.14
CA LYS A 85 -8.21 -31.51 27.75
C LYS A 85 -7.98 -31.41 26.25
N PRO A 86 -6.73 -31.24 25.77
CA PRO A 86 -6.43 -31.27 24.34
C PRO A 86 -6.80 -32.60 23.67
N SER A 87 -6.96 -32.60 22.34
CA SER A 87 -7.22 -33.79 21.51
C SER A 87 -8.44 -34.63 21.94
N THR A 88 -9.37 -34.07 22.72
CA THR A 88 -10.38 -34.81 23.46
C THR A 88 -11.77 -34.55 22.88
N GLN A 89 -12.56 -35.60 22.70
CA GLN A 89 -13.96 -35.49 22.33
C GLN A 89 -14.79 -35.11 23.56
N TYR A 90 -15.59 -34.06 23.44
CA TYR A 90 -16.56 -33.66 24.43
C TYR A 90 -17.98 -33.81 23.87
N TYR A 91 -18.88 -34.25 24.73
CA TYR A 91 -20.31 -34.21 24.54
C TYR A 91 -20.86 -33.10 25.41
N TYR A 92 -21.80 -32.34 24.88
CA TYR A 92 -22.52 -31.35 25.66
C TYR A 92 -24.00 -31.37 25.29
N GLN A 93 -24.84 -31.09 26.28
CA GLN A 93 -26.28 -31.16 26.15
C GLN A 93 -26.91 -29.86 26.66
N ILE A 94 -27.81 -29.32 25.84
CA ILE A 94 -28.60 -28.12 26.11
C ILE A 94 -30.07 -28.51 25.94
N GLY A 95 -30.83 -28.47 27.04
CA GLY A 95 -32.18 -29.06 27.06
C GLY A 95 -32.15 -30.54 26.69
N SER A 96 -32.90 -30.92 25.66
CA SER A 96 -32.96 -32.30 25.13
C SER A 96 -31.95 -32.59 24.01
N ARG A 97 -31.20 -31.59 23.55
CA ARG A 97 -30.33 -31.69 22.37
C ARG A 97 -28.89 -32.00 22.80
N VAL A 98 -28.31 -33.06 22.25
CA VAL A 98 -26.92 -33.47 22.50
C VAL A 98 -26.06 -33.13 21.29
N PHE A 99 -24.94 -32.49 21.55
CA PHE A 99 -23.95 -32.04 20.59
C PHE A 99 -22.58 -32.61 20.95
N THR A 100 -21.63 -32.45 20.04
CA THR A 100 -20.28 -32.94 20.28
C THR A 100 -19.26 -32.10 19.52
N PHE A 101 -18.13 -31.84 20.16
CA PHE A 101 -16.99 -31.16 19.55
C PHE A 101 -15.70 -31.83 20.01
N ARG A 102 -14.61 -31.58 19.29
CA ARG A 102 -13.29 -32.07 19.64
C ARG A 102 -12.35 -30.89 19.85
N THR A 103 -11.66 -30.87 20.97
CA THR A 103 -10.64 -29.84 21.24
C THR A 103 -9.41 -30.03 20.37
N LEU A 104 -8.73 -28.93 20.06
CA LEU A 104 -7.50 -28.96 19.27
C LEU A 104 -6.40 -29.81 19.92
N SER A 105 -5.48 -30.27 19.09
CA SER A 105 -4.31 -31.07 19.50
C SER A 105 -3.46 -30.35 20.56
N ALA A 106 -2.89 -31.09 21.52
CA ALA A 106 -1.88 -30.53 22.44
C ALA A 106 -0.66 -29.97 21.68
N ASN A 107 -0.32 -30.60 20.55
CA ASN A 107 0.71 -30.14 19.65
C ASN A 107 0.07 -29.29 18.54
N LEU A 108 0.02 -27.98 18.77
CA LEU A 108 -0.53 -26.99 17.84
C LEU A 108 0.44 -26.58 16.73
N LYS A 109 1.52 -27.34 16.47
CA LYS A 109 2.46 -27.04 15.38
C LYS A 109 1.81 -27.14 14.00
N SER A 110 0.72 -27.89 13.86
CA SER A 110 -0.04 -27.97 12.62
C SER A 110 -1.53 -28.02 12.87
N TYR A 111 -2.28 -27.29 12.06
CA TYR A 111 -3.74 -27.28 12.00
C TYR A 111 -4.21 -26.63 10.68
N LYS A 112 -5.49 -26.75 10.40
CA LYS A 112 -6.14 -26.23 9.19
C LYS A 112 -7.30 -25.30 9.54
N VAL A 113 -7.41 -24.20 8.82
CA VAL A 113 -8.40 -23.15 9.05
C VAL A 113 -9.18 -22.90 7.78
N CYS A 114 -10.51 -22.87 7.88
CA CYS A 114 -11.37 -22.36 6.81
C CYS A 114 -11.55 -20.86 6.99
N VAL A 115 -11.19 -20.07 5.99
CA VAL A 115 -11.21 -18.61 6.02
C VAL A 115 -12.06 -18.09 4.88
N PHE A 116 -13.07 -17.28 5.19
CA PHE A 116 -13.94 -16.66 4.20
C PHE A 116 -14.65 -15.42 4.75
N GLY A 117 -15.04 -14.48 3.90
CA GLY A 117 -16.04 -13.45 4.21
C GLY A 117 -17.34 -13.73 3.46
N ASP A 118 -18.36 -12.88 3.67
CA ASP A 118 -19.38 -12.65 2.64
C ASP A 118 -20.26 -13.89 2.38
N LEU A 119 -20.79 -14.49 3.46
CA LEU A 119 -21.70 -15.63 3.39
C LEU A 119 -23.12 -15.27 3.82
N GLY A 120 -24.02 -15.26 2.83
CA GLY A 120 -25.43 -14.98 2.99
C GLY A 120 -26.33 -16.19 3.13
N VAL A 121 -27.57 -15.92 3.54
CA VAL A 121 -28.67 -16.89 3.41
C VAL A 121 -29.07 -17.03 1.94
N TYR A 122 -29.21 -15.90 1.25
CA TYR A 122 -29.48 -15.87 -0.18
C TYR A 122 -28.18 -16.04 -0.96
N ASN A 123 -28.16 -17.03 -1.85
CA ASN A 123 -26.99 -17.33 -2.68
C ASN A 123 -25.69 -17.57 -1.87
N GLY A 124 -25.82 -18.12 -0.66
CA GLY A 124 -24.72 -18.69 0.13
C GLY A 124 -24.19 -19.99 -0.48
N ARG A 125 -23.56 -19.90 -1.66
CA ARG A 125 -23.16 -21.04 -2.50
C ARG A 125 -22.19 -21.98 -1.79
N SER A 126 -21.37 -21.46 -0.89
CA SER A 126 -20.39 -22.26 -0.13
C SER A 126 -20.95 -22.96 1.11
N THR A 127 -22.15 -22.61 1.58
CA THR A 127 -22.72 -23.11 2.86
C THR A 127 -22.68 -24.63 2.97
N GLN A 128 -23.18 -25.35 1.95
CA GLN A 128 -23.23 -26.81 2.01
C GLN A 128 -21.82 -27.43 1.97
N SER A 129 -20.89 -26.83 1.21
CA SER A 129 -19.51 -27.31 1.12
C SER A 129 -18.77 -27.11 2.44
N ILE A 130 -18.96 -25.95 3.09
CA ILE A 130 -18.38 -25.64 4.40
C ILE A 130 -18.91 -26.63 5.45
N ILE A 131 -20.22 -26.88 5.49
CA ILE A 131 -20.83 -27.86 6.42
C ILE A 131 -20.24 -29.24 6.20
N ASN A 132 -20.25 -29.73 4.95
CA ASN A 132 -19.77 -31.08 4.63
C ASN A 132 -18.28 -31.23 4.92
N SER A 133 -17.46 -30.23 4.56
CA SER A 133 -16.01 -30.25 4.76
C SER A 133 -15.63 -30.14 6.23
N GLY A 134 -16.33 -29.29 7.01
CA GLY A 134 -16.11 -29.17 8.45
C GLY A 134 -16.49 -30.44 9.20
N ILE A 135 -17.65 -31.04 8.90
CA ILE A 135 -18.06 -32.33 9.48
C ILE A 135 -17.09 -33.46 9.09
N ALA A 136 -16.53 -33.41 7.88
CA ALA A 136 -15.52 -34.36 7.41
C ALA A 136 -14.11 -34.11 7.98
N GLY A 137 -13.91 -33.09 8.83
CA GLY A 137 -12.62 -32.77 9.44
C GLY A 137 -11.58 -32.26 8.43
N LYS A 138 -12.00 -31.54 7.39
CA LYS A 138 -11.07 -30.93 6.41
C LYS A 138 -10.37 -29.69 6.96
N PHE A 139 -10.92 -29.07 7.99
CA PHE A 139 -10.35 -27.98 8.76
C PHE A 139 -10.80 -28.08 10.21
N ASP A 140 -10.00 -27.52 11.12
CA ASP A 140 -10.15 -27.64 12.56
C ASP A 140 -11.03 -26.53 13.17
N PHE A 141 -11.04 -25.35 12.54
CA PHE A 141 -11.90 -24.22 12.90
C PHE A 141 -12.15 -23.28 11.70
N ILE A 142 -13.08 -22.34 11.90
CA ILE A 142 -13.50 -21.35 10.90
C ILE A 142 -13.16 -19.94 11.38
N VAL A 143 -12.70 -19.10 10.46
CA VAL A 143 -12.62 -17.64 10.59
C VAL A 143 -13.53 -16.99 9.53
N HIS A 144 -14.60 -16.33 9.96
CA HIS A 144 -15.52 -15.59 9.11
C HIS A 144 -15.27 -14.08 9.21
N ILE A 145 -14.87 -13.49 8.10
CA ILE A 145 -14.38 -12.11 7.96
C ILE A 145 -15.51 -11.13 7.57
N GLY A 146 -16.60 -11.12 8.35
CA GLY A 146 -17.69 -10.14 8.19
C GLY A 146 -18.68 -10.41 7.04
N ASP A 147 -19.76 -9.64 7.04
CA ASP A 147 -20.94 -9.77 6.18
C ASP A 147 -21.68 -11.12 6.37
N LEU A 148 -22.14 -11.31 7.60
CA LEU A 148 -22.86 -12.50 8.04
C LEU A 148 -24.35 -12.39 7.67
N ALA A 149 -24.87 -13.42 7.00
CA ALA A 149 -26.25 -13.49 6.52
C ALA A 149 -26.64 -12.44 5.45
N TYR A 150 -25.84 -11.39 5.30
CA TYR A 150 -26.19 -10.08 4.73
C TYR A 150 -27.39 -9.47 5.44
N ASP A 151 -27.09 -8.72 6.50
CA ASP A 151 -28.01 -8.06 7.43
C ASP A 151 -28.64 -9.03 8.44
N LEU A 152 -27.86 -9.43 9.46
CA LEU A 152 -28.39 -10.20 10.61
C LEU A 152 -29.67 -9.60 11.20
N HIS A 153 -29.81 -8.29 11.13
CA HIS A 153 -30.91 -7.51 11.67
C HIS A 153 -32.18 -7.52 10.79
N SER A 154 -32.09 -7.96 9.53
CA SER A 154 -33.22 -8.03 8.61
C SER A 154 -34.37 -8.90 9.15
N ASN A 155 -35.59 -8.54 8.76
CA ASN A 155 -36.83 -9.20 9.22
C ASN A 155 -36.92 -9.30 10.75
N ASN A 156 -36.61 -8.21 11.47
CA ASN A 156 -36.59 -8.16 12.94
C ASN A 156 -35.62 -9.18 13.56
N GLY A 157 -34.49 -9.44 12.90
CA GLY A 157 -33.48 -10.42 13.31
C GLY A 157 -33.75 -11.86 12.87
N LYS A 158 -34.88 -12.15 12.21
CA LYS A 158 -35.22 -13.52 11.78
C LYS A 158 -34.29 -14.05 10.69
N LEU A 159 -33.70 -13.17 9.88
CA LEU A 159 -32.70 -13.59 8.88
C LEU A 159 -31.44 -14.12 9.59
N GLY A 160 -30.98 -13.44 10.65
CA GLY A 160 -29.91 -13.93 11.50
C GLY A 160 -30.25 -15.26 12.18
N ASP A 161 -31.50 -15.43 12.65
CA ASP A 161 -31.94 -16.70 13.24
C ASP A 161 -31.87 -17.85 12.22
N GLN A 162 -32.38 -17.64 11.00
CA GLN A 162 -32.30 -18.61 9.91
C GLN A 162 -30.85 -18.94 9.53
N TYR A 163 -30.00 -17.92 9.42
CA TYR A 163 -28.59 -18.08 9.06
C TYR A 163 -27.85 -18.96 10.06
N MET A 164 -27.96 -18.64 11.35
CA MET A 164 -27.31 -19.39 12.42
C MET A 164 -27.83 -20.83 12.49
N ASN A 165 -29.14 -21.04 12.35
CA ASN A 165 -29.72 -22.38 12.30
C ASN A 165 -29.26 -23.20 11.08
N THR A 166 -28.98 -22.54 9.96
CA THR A 166 -28.46 -23.19 8.74
C THR A 166 -27.03 -23.70 8.95
N LEU A 167 -26.19 -22.93 9.65
CA LEU A 167 -24.79 -23.29 9.93
C LEU A 167 -24.61 -24.14 11.19
N GLU A 168 -25.59 -24.18 12.09
CA GLU A 168 -25.56 -24.92 13.37
C GLU A 168 -24.96 -26.35 13.26
N PRO A 169 -25.25 -27.15 12.21
CA PRO A 169 -24.68 -28.49 12.08
C PRO A 169 -23.15 -28.53 12.08
N VAL A 170 -22.47 -27.46 11.65
CA VAL A 170 -21.01 -27.37 11.66
C VAL A 170 -20.49 -26.50 12.80
N ILE A 171 -21.08 -25.32 13.06
CA ILE A 171 -20.58 -24.38 14.07
C ILE A 171 -20.87 -24.80 15.51
N SER A 172 -21.74 -25.79 15.75
CA SER A 172 -21.87 -26.47 17.06
C SER A 172 -20.75 -27.48 17.32
N ARG A 173 -19.95 -27.83 16.31
CA ARG A 173 -18.94 -28.89 16.37
C ARG A 173 -17.51 -28.37 16.27
N ILE A 174 -17.30 -27.27 15.56
CA ILE A 174 -15.99 -26.65 15.38
C ILE A 174 -16.06 -25.15 15.74
N PRO A 175 -14.99 -24.59 16.32
CA PRO A 175 -14.92 -23.17 16.66
C PRO A 175 -15.16 -22.26 15.44
N TYR A 176 -16.02 -21.26 15.62
CA TYR A 176 -16.44 -20.30 14.61
C TYR A 176 -16.12 -18.88 15.07
N MET A 177 -14.96 -18.37 14.61
CA MET A 177 -14.44 -17.05 14.94
C MET A 177 -14.97 -16.03 13.95
N VAL A 178 -15.46 -14.88 14.42
CA VAL A 178 -16.12 -13.88 13.54
C VAL A 178 -15.67 -12.46 13.85
N ILE A 179 -15.68 -11.59 12.85
CA ILE A 179 -15.69 -10.13 13.00
C ILE A 179 -16.89 -9.54 12.26
N ALA A 180 -17.21 -8.29 12.52
CA ALA A 180 -18.27 -7.57 11.81
C ALA A 180 -17.79 -7.01 10.46
N GLY A 181 -18.65 -7.08 9.45
CA GLY A 181 -18.56 -6.34 8.19
C GLY A 181 -19.64 -5.26 8.11
N ASN A 182 -19.75 -4.60 6.96
CA ASN A 182 -20.67 -3.46 6.81
C ASN A 182 -22.14 -3.84 6.95
N HIS A 183 -22.52 -5.07 6.60
CA HIS A 183 -23.89 -5.57 6.75
C HIS A 183 -24.27 -5.91 8.21
N GLU A 184 -23.31 -5.92 9.14
CA GLU A 184 -23.62 -6.03 10.57
C GLU A 184 -24.05 -4.68 11.18
N ASN A 185 -23.82 -3.56 10.49
CA ASN A 185 -24.30 -2.24 10.93
C ASN A 185 -25.83 -2.19 10.81
N ASP A 186 -26.51 -2.18 11.95
CA ASP A 186 -27.96 -2.10 12.07
C ASP A 186 -28.48 -0.66 12.26
N ASN A 187 -27.67 0.34 11.92
CA ASN A 187 -27.85 1.77 12.23
C ASN A 187 -28.01 2.07 13.72
N ALA A 188 -27.59 1.14 14.58
CA ALA A 188 -27.50 1.29 16.02
C ALA A 188 -26.08 0.97 16.45
N ASN A 189 -25.89 -0.08 17.25
CA ASN A 189 -24.57 -0.48 17.75
C ASN A 189 -24.40 -1.99 17.57
N PHE A 190 -24.43 -2.44 16.30
CA PHE A 190 -24.20 -3.82 15.88
C PHE A 190 -25.01 -4.83 16.71
N THR A 191 -26.27 -4.52 16.99
CA THR A 191 -27.06 -5.17 18.06
C THR A 191 -27.19 -6.67 17.85
N ASN A 192 -27.51 -7.10 16.63
CA ASN A 192 -27.63 -8.54 16.36
C ASN A 192 -26.26 -9.24 16.44
N PHE A 193 -25.20 -8.63 15.95
CA PHE A 193 -23.86 -9.20 15.99
C PHE A 193 -23.37 -9.36 17.45
N LYS A 194 -23.33 -8.27 18.21
CA LYS A 194 -22.79 -8.28 19.59
C LYS A 194 -23.53 -9.24 20.53
N ASN A 195 -24.84 -9.40 20.33
CA ASN A 195 -25.67 -10.24 21.19
C ASN A 195 -25.68 -11.70 20.74
N ARG A 196 -25.25 -12.04 19.51
CA ARG A 196 -25.21 -13.42 19.02
C ARG A 196 -23.88 -14.11 19.28
N PHE A 197 -22.77 -13.36 19.31
CA PHE A 197 -21.42 -13.94 19.33
C PHE A 197 -20.67 -13.64 20.64
N VAL A 198 -19.72 -14.50 20.98
CA VAL A 198 -18.81 -14.34 22.13
C VAL A 198 -17.41 -14.74 21.70
N MET A 199 -16.56 -13.74 21.49
CA MET A 199 -15.18 -13.85 21.02
C MET A 199 -14.18 -13.72 22.19
N PRO A 200 -12.88 -13.96 21.96
CA PRO A 200 -11.84 -13.76 22.96
C PRO A 200 -11.90 -12.37 23.62
N PRO A 201 -11.86 -12.28 24.96
CA PRO A 201 -12.01 -11.02 25.71
C PRO A 201 -10.67 -10.27 25.81
N THR A 202 -9.95 -10.17 24.69
CA THR A 202 -8.63 -9.51 24.62
C THR A 202 -8.73 -8.09 24.08
N GLY A 203 -9.76 -7.78 23.28
CA GLY A 203 -10.04 -6.45 22.73
C GLY A 203 -11.24 -5.77 23.39
N SER A 204 -12.28 -5.50 22.61
CA SER A 204 -13.51 -4.85 23.09
C SER A 204 -14.58 -5.85 23.51
N ASP A 205 -15.34 -5.51 24.56
CA ASP A 205 -16.42 -6.33 25.15
C ASP A 205 -17.64 -6.54 24.23
N ASP A 206 -17.60 -6.07 22.97
CA ASP A 206 -18.66 -6.17 21.97
C ASP A 206 -18.30 -7.03 20.74
N ASN A 207 -17.19 -7.79 20.82
CA ASN A 207 -16.69 -8.70 19.79
C ASN A 207 -16.18 -8.02 18.50
N GLN A 208 -15.98 -6.70 18.51
CA GLN A 208 -15.59 -5.96 17.30
C GLN A 208 -14.14 -6.19 16.89
N PHE A 209 -13.25 -6.36 17.88
CA PHE A 209 -11.85 -6.69 17.66
C PHE A 209 -11.29 -7.46 18.85
N TYR A 210 -10.36 -8.38 18.57
CA TYR A 210 -9.75 -9.28 19.55
C TYR A 210 -8.55 -10.00 18.94
N SER A 211 -7.75 -10.64 19.78
CA SER A 211 -6.63 -11.49 19.39
C SER A 211 -6.60 -12.82 20.18
N ILE A 212 -5.97 -13.84 19.60
CA ILE A 212 -5.73 -15.13 20.25
C ILE A 212 -4.50 -15.84 19.66
N ASP A 213 -3.69 -16.45 20.53
CA ASP A 213 -2.57 -17.31 20.14
C ASP A 213 -3.05 -18.74 19.90
N ILE A 214 -2.83 -19.27 18.68
CA ILE A 214 -3.12 -20.66 18.32
C ILE A 214 -1.87 -21.27 17.70
N GLY A 215 -1.11 -22.01 18.51
CA GLY A 215 0.14 -22.62 18.08
C GLY A 215 1.14 -21.56 17.61
N PRO A 216 1.71 -21.67 16.40
CA PRO A 216 2.71 -20.73 15.91
C PRO A 216 2.13 -19.43 15.32
N VAL A 217 0.82 -19.20 15.45
CA VAL A 217 0.14 -18.04 14.87
C VAL A 217 -0.55 -17.22 15.95
N HIS A 218 -0.24 -15.93 15.99
CA HIS A 218 -1.01 -14.92 16.68
C HIS A 218 -2.09 -14.40 15.71
N TRP A 219 -3.35 -14.66 16.02
CA TRP A 219 -4.50 -14.26 15.22
C TRP A 219 -5.10 -12.98 15.76
N VAL A 220 -5.41 -12.04 14.87
CA VAL A 220 -5.98 -10.74 15.24
C VAL A 220 -7.15 -10.41 14.31
N GLY A 221 -8.33 -10.22 14.88
CA GLY A 221 -9.53 -9.75 14.19
C GLY A 221 -9.76 -8.27 14.46
N LEU A 222 -10.08 -7.50 13.42
CA LEU A 222 -10.30 -6.05 13.52
C LEU A 222 -11.60 -5.60 12.86
N SER A 223 -12.24 -4.59 13.45
CA SER A 223 -13.38 -3.93 12.83
C SER A 223 -12.90 -2.84 11.87
N THR A 224 -13.21 -3.01 10.59
CA THR A 224 -13.02 -1.95 9.58
C THR A 224 -14.17 -0.96 9.56
N GLU A 225 -15.27 -1.28 10.25
CA GLU A 225 -16.52 -0.53 10.18
C GLU A 225 -16.50 0.73 11.03
N TYR A 226 -15.61 0.82 12.02
CA TYR A 226 -15.33 2.11 12.68
C TYR A 226 -14.76 3.15 11.72
N TYR A 227 -14.03 2.73 10.69
CA TYR A 227 -13.54 3.61 9.62
C TYR A 227 -14.62 3.84 8.57
N GLY A 228 -15.33 2.79 8.16
CA GLY A 228 -16.39 2.87 7.14
C GLY A 228 -17.61 3.70 7.57
N PHE A 229 -17.88 3.79 8.88
CA PHE A 229 -19.00 4.54 9.46
C PHE A 229 -18.52 5.55 10.52
N GLU A 230 -17.38 6.21 10.25
CA GLU A 230 -16.78 7.20 11.16
C GLU A 230 -17.78 8.30 11.58
N GLU A 231 -18.61 8.78 10.65
CA GLU A 231 -19.64 9.79 10.95
C GLU A 231 -20.69 9.31 11.96
N GLN A 232 -20.98 8.01 11.99
CA GLN A 232 -22.01 7.43 12.85
C GLN A 232 -21.46 7.10 14.25
N TYR A 233 -20.24 6.57 14.32
CA TYR A 233 -19.65 6.06 15.57
C TYR A 233 -18.61 6.99 16.20
N GLY A 234 -18.17 8.01 15.47
CA GLY A 234 -17.09 8.90 15.86
C GLY A 234 -15.72 8.22 15.89
N ASN A 235 -14.68 9.03 16.06
CA ASN A 235 -13.29 8.57 16.03
C ASN A 235 -12.83 7.84 17.31
N THR A 236 -13.60 7.86 18.41
CA THR A 236 -13.19 7.26 19.69
C THR A 236 -12.96 5.76 19.56
N SER A 237 -13.84 5.05 18.84
CA SER A 237 -13.69 3.61 18.59
C SER A 237 -12.47 3.30 17.72
N ILE A 238 -12.18 4.15 16.72
CA ILE A 238 -10.97 4.03 15.90
C ILE A 238 -9.71 4.12 16.77
N PHE A 239 -9.59 5.15 17.61
CA PHE A 239 -8.44 5.30 18.50
C PHE A 239 -8.34 4.18 19.54
N THR A 240 -9.48 3.70 20.05
CA THR A 240 -9.51 2.59 21.01
C THR A 240 -8.94 1.32 20.38
N GLN A 241 -9.44 0.96 19.20
CA GLN A 241 -8.95 -0.19 18.45
C GLN A 241 -7.48 -0.02 18.05
N TYR A 242 -7.09 1.15 17.54
CA TYR A 242 -5.71 1.41 17.11
C TYR A 242 -4.72 1.28 18.28
N ASN A 243 -5.00 1.93 19.41
CA ASN A 243 -4.14 1.88 20.59
C ASN A 243 -4.06 0.48 21.20
N TRP A 244 -5.16 -0.27 21.14
CA TRP A 244 -5.18 -1.68 21.53
C TRP A 244 -4.30 -2.51 20.59
N LEU A 245 -4.49 -2.38 19.27
CA LEU A 245 -3.75 -3.11 18.25
C LEU A 245 -2.25 -2.87 18.36
N THR A 246 -1.81 -1.62 18.56
CA THR A 246 -0.37 -1.32 18.75
C THR A 246 0.20 -2.11 19.93
N LYS A 247 -0.49 -2.17 21.07
CA LYS A 247 -0.03 -2.91 22.25
C LYS A 247 -0.03 -4.42 22.03
N ASP A 248 -1.06 -4.93 21.37
CA ASP A 248 -1.23 -6.34 21.04
C ASP A 248 -0.11 -6.81 20.09
N LEU A 249 0.13 -6.08 19.00
CA LEU A 249 1.22 -6.37 18.06
C LEU A 249 2.62 -6.19 18.68
N GLU A 250 2.81 -5.26 19.61
CA GLU A 250 4.06 -5.15 20.38
C GLU A 250 4.29 -6.37 21.27
N ALA A 251 3.23 -6.89 21.89
CA ALA A 251 3.32 -8.09 22.72
C ALA A 251 3.59 -9.34 21.87
N ALA A 252 2.88 -9.49 20.74
CA ALA A 252 3.09 -10.58 19.79
C ALA A 252 4.50 -10.57 19.21
N ASN A 253 5.04 -9.39 18.88
CA ASN A 253 6.42 -9.28 18.40
C ASN A 253 7.47 -9.67 19.45
N LYS A 254 7.23 -9.38 20.73
CA LYS A 254 8.09 -9.87 21.83
C LYS A 254 7.97 -11.39 22.03
N ASN A 255 6.94 -12.02 21.49
CA ASN A 255 6.64 -13.45 21.62
C ASN A 255 6.87 -14.26 20.32
N ARG A 256 7.61 -13.71 19.34
CA ARG A 256 7.81 -14.33 18.00
C ARG A 256 8.43 -15.72 18.03
N ASP A 257 9.17 -16.07 19.08
CA ASP A 257 9.70 -17.42 19.26
C ASP A 257 8.60 -18.47 19.38
N ASN A 258 7.46 -18.10 19.98
CA ASN A 258 6.30 -18.98 20.13
C ASN A 258 5.26 -18.76 19.02
N VAL A 259 5.08 -17.51 18.58
CA VAL A 259 4.14 -17.11 17.51
C VAL A 259 4.88 -16.44 16.35
N PRO A 260 5.67 -17.19 15.55
CA PRO A 260 6.44 -16.62 14.45
C PRO A 260 5.57 -16.01 13.35
N TRP A 261 4.26 -16.31 13.31
CA TRP A 261 3.30 -15.73 12.37
C TRP A 261 2.32 -14.80 13.07
N ILE A 262 2.18 -13.57 12.57
CA ILE A 262 1.06 -12.69 12.90
C ILE A 262 0.13 -12.66 11.68
N THR A 263 -1.10 -13.12 11.91
CA THR A 263 -2.16 -13.13 10.89
C THR A 263 -3.30 -12.22 11.33
N LEU A 264 -3.62 -11.25 10.47
CA LEU A 264 -4.72 -10.32 10.65
C LEU A 264 -5.87 -10.68 9.71
N TYR A 265 -7.10 -10.48 10.18
CA TYR A 265 -8.29 -10.52 9.34
C TYR A 265 -9.20 -9.34 9.66
N GLN A 266 -9.69 -8.71 8.59
CA GLN A 266 -10.45 -7.46 8.63
C GLN A 266 -11.46 -7.49 7.49
N HIS A 267 -12.64 -6.89 7.61
CA HIS A 267 -13.65 -7.06 6.55
C HIS A 267 -13.27 -6.32 5.25
N ARG A 268 -13.04 -5.00 5.32
CA ARG A 268 -12.68 -4.18 4.14
C ARG A 268 -11.20 -4.35 3.75
N PRO A 269 -10.85 -4.66 2.49
CA PRO A 269 -9.46 -4.88 2.07
C PRO A 269 -8.65 -3.59 1.90
N PHE A 270 -7.33 -3.63 2.12
CA PHE A 270 -6.43 -2.52 1.73
C PHE A 270 -6.14 -2.47 0.22
N TYR A 271 -6.13 -3.64 -0.41
CA TYR A 271 -5.79 -3.83 -1.82
C TYR A 271 -6.85 -4.70 -2.46
N CYS A 272 -7.32 -4.31 -3.63
CA CYS A 272 -8.08 -5.18 -4.52
C CYS A 272 -7.96 -4.67 -5.95
N SER A 273 -8.55 -5.40 -6.89
CA SER A 273 -8.44 -5.10 -8.32
C SER A 273 -9.68 -5.46 -9.16
N VAL A 274 -10.80 -5.59 -8.48
CA VAL A 274 -12.15 -5.67 -9.07
C VAL A 274 -12.50 -4.37 -9.84
N GLU A 275 -13.48 -4.42 -10.76
CA GLU A 275 -13.83 -3.27 -11.62
C GLU A 275 -14.25 -1.99 -10.85
N GLU A 276 -14.13 -0.83 -11.54
CA GLU A 276 -14.26 0.54 -10.97
C GLU A 276 -15.53 0.78 -10.14
N GLY A 277 -15.36 1.48 -9.02
CA GLY A 277 -16.42 1.77 -8.02
C GLY A 277 -16.30 0.94 -6.73
N ALA A 278 -15.32 0.04 -6.67
CA ALA A 278 -15.01 -0.76 -5.49
C ALA A 278 -14.37 0.05 -4.35
N ASP A 279 -14.79 -0.25 -3.12
CA ASP A 279 -14.40 0.45 -1.88
C ASP A 279 -12.89 0.62 -1.70
N CYS A 280 -12.05 -0.25 -2.29
CA CYS A 280 -10.58 -0.17 -2.24
C CYS A 280 -9.97 1.09 -2.88
N THR A 281 -10.76 1.87 -3.62
CA THR A 281 -10.32 3.13 -4.24
C THR A 281 -11.02 4.37 -3.66
N LEU A 282 -11.94 4.17 -2.70
CA LEU A 282 -12.72 5.23 -2.07
C LEU A 282 -11.96 5.87 -0.90
N TYR A 283 -12.46 7.02 -0.43
CA TYR A 283 -11.83 7.82 0.61
C TYR A 283 -11.67 7.04 1.93
N GLU A 284 -12.67 6.25 2.30
CA GLU A 284 -12.72 5.44 3.52
C GLU A 284 -11.56 4.43 3.53
N ASN A 285 -11.20 3.88 2.38
CA ASN A 285 -10.05 3.00 2.24
C ASN A 285 -8.73 3.74 2.42
N VAL A 286 -8.64 4.97 1.89
CA VAL A 286 -7.46 5.81 2.10
C VAL A 286 -7.27 6.10 3.60
N VAL A 287 -8.33 6.45 4.32
CA VAL A 287 -8.27 6.67 5.77
C VAL A 287 -7.94 5.36 6.51
N LEU A 288 -8.61 4.26 6.19
CA LEU A 288 -8.36 2.94 6.78
C LEU A 288 -6.89 2.50 6.61
N ARG A 289 -6.32 2.73 5.42
CA ARG A 289 -4.97 2.28 5.07
C ARG A 289 -3.89 3.23 5.57
N HIS A 290 -3.98 4.52 5.27
CA HIS A 290 -2.95 5.53 5.51
C HIS A 290 -3.25 6.51 6.65
N GLY A 291 -4.53 6.63 7.03
CA GLY A 291 -4.99 7.68 7.90
C GLY A 291 -5.21 9.00 7.15
N ALA A 292 -6.04 9.86 7.73
CA ALA A 292 -6.27 11.22 7.25
C ALA A 292 -6.82 12.08 8.39
N LEU A 293 -6.56 13.40 8.34
CA LEU A 293 -7.16 14.38 9.26
C LEU A 293 -6.97 14.04 10.76
N GLY A 294 -5.85 13.39 11.12
CA GLY A 294 -5.54 12.98 12.50
C GLY A 294 -6.07 11.60 12.88
N ILE A 295 -6.88 10.94 12.04
CA ILE A 295 -7.25 9.53 12.18
C ILE A 295 -6.07 8.66 11.73
N PRO A 296 -5.61 7.70 12.55
CA PRO A 296 -4.48 6.85 12.19
C PRO A 296 -4.90 5.78 11.16
N GLY A 297 -3.99 5.41 10.25
CA GLY A 297 -4.19 4.28 9.32
C GLY A 297 -3.61 2.98 9.85
N LEU A 298 -4.17 1.85 9.44
CA LEU A 298 -3.79 0.53 9.94
C LEU A 298 -2.55 -0.05 9.22
N GLU A 299 -2.34 0.22 7.93
CA GLU A 299 -1.26 -0.42 7.16
C GLU A 299 0.13 -0.10 7.72
N GLN A 300 0.34 1.12 8.20
CA GLN A 300 1.61 1.51 8.81
C GLN A 300 1.90 0.73 10.09
N GLU A 301 0.90 0.38 10.91
CA GLU A 301 1.14 -0.50 12.06
C GLU A 301 1.44 -1.93 11.62
N TYR A 302 0.83 -2.40 10.52
CA TYR A 302 1.08 -3.74 10.02
C TYR A 302 2.53 -3.85 9.55
N ILE A 303 2.99 -2.85 8.81
CA ILE A 303 4.37 -2.73 8.35
C ILE A 303 5.32 -2.59 9.55
N LYS A 304 5.03 -1.71 10.52
CA LYS A 304 5.89 -1.47 11.68
C LYS A 304 6.10 -2.71 12.54
N HIS A 305 5.10 -3.58 12.62
CA HIS A 305 5.09 -4.76 13.49
C HIS A 305 5.25 -6.09 12.75
N SER A 306 5.73 -6.07 11.51
CA SER A 306 5.97 -7.28 10.72
C SER A 306 4.75 -8.20 10.59
N VAL A 307 3.56 -7.67 10.34
CA VAL A 307 2.35 -8.50 10.07
C VAL A 307 2.55 -9.34 8.82
N ASP A 308 2.42 -10.65 8.94
CA ASP A 308 2.82 -11.54 7.84
C ASP A 308 1.71 -11.74 6.82
N ILE A 309 0.47 -11.88 7.31
CA ILE A 309 -0.67 -12.29 6.48
C ILE A 309 -1.87 -11.41 6.84
N GLY A 310 -2.53 -10.90 5.80
CA GLY A 310 -3.74 -10.09 5.94
C GLY A 310 -4.88 -10.67 5.12
N PHE A 311 -5.95 -11.08 5.77
CA PHE A 311 -7.17 -11.51 5.09
C PHE A 311 -8.22 -10.41 5.03
N ALA A 312 -8.96 -10.40 3.93
CA ALA A 312 -10.12 -9.54 3.77
C ALA A 312 -11.30 -10.22 3.06
N GLY A 313 -12.50 -9.74 3.35
CA GLY A 313 -13.75 -10.06 2.65
C GLY A 313 -14.20 -8.86 1.82
N HIS A 314 -15.49 -8.53 1.91
CA HIS A 314 -16.18 -7.35 1.37
C HIS A 314 -16.28 -7.31 -0.15
N MET A 315 -15.18 -7.56 -0.85
CA MET A 315 -15.18 -7.70 -2.29
C MET A 315 -15.52 -9.15 -2.64
N HIS A 316 -16.62 -9.34 -3.38
CA HIS A 316 -17.19 -10.65 -3.68
C HIS A 316 -16.40 -11.47 -4.71
N ALA A 317 -15.11 -11.71 -4.45
CA ALA A 317 -14.17 -12.41 -5.30
C ALA A 317 -13.01 -13.00 -4.47
N TYR A 318 -12.24 -13.89 -5.09
CA TYR A 318 -10.95 -14.34 -4.59
C TYR A 318 -9.82 -13.59 -5.29
N GLU A 319 -8.91 -12.99 -4.52
CA GLU A 319 -7.67 -12.43 -5.05
C GLU A 319 -6.51 -12.69 -4.08
N ARG A 320 -5.45 -13.33 -4.57
CA ARG A 320 -4.17 -13.39 -3.87
C ARG A 320 -3.24 -12.33 -4.41
N MET A 321 -2.63 -11.56 -3.52
CA MET A 321 -1.64 -10.57 -3.88
C MET A 321 -0.22 -11.14 -3.79
N TRP A 322 0.70 -10.56 -4.56
CA TRP A 322 2.12 -10.56 -4.23
C TRP A 322 2.32 -9.85 -2.88
N PRO A 323 3.38 -10.16 -2.10
CA PRO A 323 3.73 -9.36 -0.94
C PRO A 323 3.72 -7.88 -1.31
N VAL A 324 2.92 -7.08 -0.59
CA VAL A 324 2.67 -5.68 -0.94
C VAL A 324 2.54 -4.85 0.31
N ALA A 325 3.19 -3.68 0.31
CA ALA A 325 3.11 -2.69 1.37
C ALA A 325 3.31 -1.31 0.75
N ASP A 326 2.49 -0.34 1.14
CA ASP A 326 2.56 1.03 0.63
C ASP A 326 2.62 1.10 -0.92
N LEU A 327 1.75 0.32 -1.58
CA LEU A 327 1.67 0.14 -3.05
C LEU A 327 2.93 -0.43 -3.71
N LYS A 328 3.98 -0.73 -2.95
CA LYS A 328 5.17 -1.42 -3.42
C LYS A 328 4.98 -2.91 -3.26
N TYR A 329 5.09 -3.64 -4.37
CA TYR A 329 4.89 -5.09 -4.41
C TYR A 329 6.16 -5.82 -4.85
N TYR A 330 6.28 -7.08 -4.44
CA TYR A 330 7.46 -7.90 -4.63
C TYR A 330 7.09 -9.20 -5.33
N LYS A 331 7.57 -9.39 -6.57
CA LYS A 331 7.26 -10.55 -7.42
C LYS A 331 8.52 -11.40 -7.66
N GLY A 332 8.31 -12.68 -7.97
CA GLY A 332 9.38 -13.63 -8.29
C GLY A 332 9.06 -15.03 -7.76
N GLU A 333 9.88 -16.02 -8.14
CA GLU A 333 9.73 -17.41 -7.68
C GLU A 333 9.79 -17.52 -6.16
N GLU A 334 10.66 -16.72 -5.53
CA GLU A 334 10.88 -16.71 -4.07
C GLU A 334 10.06 -15.64 -3.35
N ALA A 335 9.09 -14.97 -3.99
CA ALA A 335 8.37 -13.86 -3.36
C ALA A 335 7.61 -14.28 -2.08
N TYR A 336 7.22 -15.55 -1.99
CA TYR A 336 6.51 -16.11 -0.83
C TYR A 336 7.44 -16.82 0.17
N HIS A 337 8.75 -16.86 -0.07
CA HIS A 337 9.75 -17.29 0.90
C HIS A 337 10.44 -16.06 1.49
N ASN A 338 10.47 -15.95 2.82
CA ASN A 338 10.87 -14.73 3.54
C ASN A 338 10.24 -13.45 2.96
N PRO A 339 8.89 -13.35 2.85
CA PRO A 339 8.25 -12.18 2.28
C PRO A 339 8.76 -10.90 2.95
N VAL A 340 9.05 -9.87 2.16
CA VAL A 340 9.54 -8.56 2.62
C VAL A 340 8.41 -7.54 2.84
N ALA A 341 7.17 -8.00 2.77
CA ALA A 341 5.93 -7.27 3.02
C ALA A 341 4.82 -8.27 3.38
N PRO A 342 3.70 -7.82 3.96
CA PRO A 342 2.56 -8.71 4.23
C PRO A 342 2.03 -9.35 2.94
N VAL A 343 1.57 -10.60 3.05
CA VAL A 343 0.85 -11.31 1.99
C VAL A 343 -0.65 -11.13 2.23
N TYR A 344 -1.31 -10.41 1.33
CA TYR A 344 -2.76 -10.21 1.41
C TYR A 344 -3.53 -11.26 0.60
N ILE A 345 -4.64 -11.74 1.17
CA ILE A 345 -5.59 -12.65 0.52
C ILE A 345 -6.99 -12.09 0.71
N LEU A 346 -7.62 -11.71 -0.40
CA LEU A 346 -9.03 -11.41 -0.49
C LEU A 346 -9.80 -12.72 -0.70
N THR A 347 -10.73 -13.05 0.21
CA THR A 347 -11.53 -14.29 0.19
C THR A 347 -13.02 -14.03 0.50
N GLY A 348 -13.58 -13.00 -0.14
CA GLY A 348 -14.98 -12.59 0.03
C GLY A 348 -15.98 -13.30 -0.90
N SER A 349 -15.64 -14.46 -1.47
CA SER A 349 -16.50 -15.13 -2.46
C SER A 349 -17.31 -16.31 -1.90
N ALA A 350 -17.64 -16.35 -0.60
CA ALA A 350 -18.37 -17.49 -0.04
C ALA A 350 -19.81 -17.58 -0.55
N GLY A 351 -20.47 -16.44 -0.78
CA GLY A 351 -21.76 -16.33 -1.46
C GLY A 351 -22.62 -15.19 -0.92
N CYS A 352 -22.91 -14.21 -1.78
CA CYS A 352 -23.60 -12.96 -1.46
C CYS A 352 -25.07 -12.92 -1.88
N HIS A 353 -25.88 -12.02 -1.28
CA HIS A 353 -27.20 -11.61 -1.79
C HIS A 353 -27.21 -11.04 -3.22
N SER A 354 -26.04 -10.74 -3.81
CA SER A 354 -25.86 -10.23 -5.18
C SER A 354 -25.02 -11.19 -6.04
N SER A 355 -25.02 -10.98 -7.37
CA SER A 355 -24.11 -11.71 -8.26
C SER A 355 -22.65 -11.37 -7.95
N GLY A 356 -21.75 -12.35 -8.08
CA GLY A 356 -20.31 -12.15 -7.85
C GLY A 356 -19.75 -10.97 -8.65
N MET A 357 -18.70 -10.33 -8.10
CA MET A 357 -18.08 -9.16 -8.70
C MET A 357 -17.11 -9.57 -9.81
N LYS A 358 -17.06 -8.80 -10.90
CA LYS A 358 -16.12 -9.05 -12.00
C LYS A 358 -14.80 -8.33 -11.77
N PHE A 359 -13.72 -8.99 -12.15
CA PHE A 359 -12.40 -8.37 -12.18
C PHE A 359 -12.23 -7.44 -13.36
N SER A 360 -11.44 -6.37 -13.15
CA SER A 360 -10.94 -5.56 -14.26
C SER A 360 -10.21 -6.44 -15.27
N PRO A 361 -10.39 -6.22 -16.59
CA PRO A 361 -9.63 -6.92 -17.63
C PRO A 361 -8.13 -6.72 -17.50
N ILE A 362 -7.70 -5.63 -16.86
CA ILE A 362 -6.30 -5.31 -16.61
C ILE A 362 -6.02 -5.51 -15.12
N PRO A 363 -5.19 -6.50 -14.78
CA PRO A 363 -4.76 -6.68 -13.42
C PRO A 363 -3.97 -5.52 -12.82
N MET A 364 -4.27 -5.19 -11.57
CA MET A 364 -3.39 -4.34 -10.77
C MET A 364 -2.05 -5.05 -10.56
N PRO A 365 -0.91 -4.34 -10.55
CA PRO A 365 0.40 -4.98 -10.58
C PRO A 365 0.74 -5.87 -9.37
N TRP A 366 0.13 -5.62 -8.21
CA TRP A 366 0.27 -6.43 -7.00
C TRP A 366 -0.57 -7.71 -7.00
N SER A 367 -1.41 -7.92 -8.01
CA SER A 367 -2.28 -9.09 -8.11
C SER A 367 -1.51 -10.31 -8.63
N ALA A 368 -1.53 -11.41 -7.89
CA ALA A 368 -0.85 -12.65 -8.26
C ALA A 368 -1.82 -13.70 -8.84
N HIS A 369 -3.01 -13.82 -8.26
CA HIS A 369 -4.06 -14.72 -8.75
C HIS A 369 -5.45 -14.11 -8.48
N ARG A 370 -6.40 -14.35 -9.38
CA ARG A 370 -7.78 -13.87 -9.29
C ARG A 370 -8.76 -14.96 -9.68
N SER A 371 -9.89 -15.02 -8.99
CA SER A 371 -11.02 -15.84 -9.41
C SER A 371 -12.33 -15.24 -8.93
N ASP A 372 -13.32 -15.19 -9.81
CA ASP A 372 -14.71 -14.85 -9.52
C ASP A 372 -15.55 -16.09 -9.16
N ASP A 373 -14.93 -17.25 -8.96
CA ASP A 373 -15.60 -18.45 -8.46
C ASP A 373 -16.06 -18.24 -7.01
N TYR A 374 -17.24 -18.77 -6.69
CA TYR A 374 -17.65 -18.91 -5.30
C TYR A 374 -16.75 -19.92 -4.61
N GLY A 375 -16.34 -19.63 -3.38
CA GLY A 375 -15.32 -20.42 -2.71
C GLY A 375 -14.94 -19.94 -1.32
N TYR A 376 -13.93 -20.60 -0.76
CA TYR A 376 -13.31 -20.24 0.51
C TYR A 376 -11.84 -20.67 0.51
N THR A 377 -11.02 -19.99 1.30
CA THR A 377 -9.61 -20.34 1.47
C THR A 377 -9.45 -21.36 2.60
N VAL A 378 -8.63 -22.38 2.40
CA VAL A 378 -8.11 -23.24 3.46
C VAL A 378 -6.66 -22.87 3.72
N MET A 379 -6.37 -22.44 4.95
CA MET A 379 -5.03 -22.16 5.44
C MET A 379 -4.55 -23.35 6.26
N THR A 380 -3.50 -24.04 5.80
CA THR A 380 -2.83 -25.11 6.54
C THR A 380 -1.57 -24.56 7.16
N VAL A 381 -1.55 -24.40 8.48
CA VAL A 381 -0.31 -24.21 9.24
C VAL A 381 0.37 -25.57 9.28
N ALA A 382 1.46 -25.74 8.54
CA ALA A 382 2.16 -27.02 8.44
C ALA A 382 3.18 -27.20 9.56
N ASN A 383 3.85 -26.12 9.94
CA ASN A 383 4.81 -26.03 11.04
C ASN A 383 5.06 -24.54 11.38
N THR A 384 6.10 -24.26 12.18
CA THR A 384 6.49 -22.89 12.58
C THR A 384 7.01 -22.02 11.44
N THR A 385 7.38 -22.60 10.29
CA THR A 385 8.01 -21.89 9.17
C THR A 385 7.25 -21.97 7.86
N HIS A 386 6.18 -22.77 7.76
CA HIS A 386 5.46 -23.00 6.50
C HIS A 386 3.95 -22.97 6.69
N ILE A 387 3.30 -22.18 5.85
CA ILE A 387 1.84 -22.08 5.74
C ILE A 387 1.45 -22.29 4.28
N LEU A 388 0.48 -23.17 4.03
CA LEU A 388 -0.10 -23.42 2.72
C LEU A 388 -1.47 -22.76 2.64
N PHE A 389 -1.71 -22.00 1.57
CA PHE A 389 -3.03 -21.51 1.20
C PHE A 389 -3.57 -22.30 0.02
N GLU A 390 -4.82 -22.72 0.10
CA GLU A 390 -5.55 -23.38 -0.99
C GLU A 390 -6.91 -22.70 -1.15
N GLN A 391 -7.20 -22.15 -2.32
CA GLN A 391 -8.53 -21.63 -2.62
C GLN A 391 -9.41 -22.73 -3.20
N ILE A 392 -10.52 -23.02 -2.51
CA ILE A 392 -11.49 -24.03 -2.92
C ILE A 392 -12.58 -23.37 -3.76
N SER A 393 -12.83 -23.88 -4.96
CA SER A 393 -13.91 -23.40 -5.84
C SER A 393 -15.13 -24.31 -5.80
N ILE A 394 -16.29 -23.74 -5.45
CA ILE A 394 -17.59 -24.40 -5.53
C ILE A 394 -18.00 -24.62 -6.98
N ASN A 395 -17.68 -23.67 -7.86
CA ASN A 395 -17.97 -23.77 -9.28
C ASN A 395 -17.24 -24.96 -9.93
N GLN A 396 -16.10 -25.36 -9.37
CA GLN A 396 -15.32 -26.51 -9.80
C GLN A 396 -15.49 -27.73 -8.87
N ASN A 397 -16.67 -27.89 -8.27
CA ASN A 397 -17.05 -29.03 -7.44
C ASN A 397 -16.10 -29.28 -6.25
N GLY A 398 -15.59 -28.22 -5.62
CA GLY A 398 -14.67 -28.29 -4.49
C GLY A 398 -13.20 -28.48 -4.88
N GLY A 399 -12.83 -28.22 -6.14
CA GLY A 399 -11.45 -28.25 -6.61
C GLY A 399 -10.61 -27.09 -6.07
N VAL A 400 -9.30 -27.32 -5.91
CA VAL A 400 -8.32 -26.28 -5.57
C VAL A 400 -7.98 -25.51 -6.84
N ILE A 401 -8.25 -24.21 -6.87
CA ILE A 401 -8.02 -23.34 -8.05
C ILE A 401 -6.79 -22.45 -7.91
N ASP A 402 -6.33 -22.24 -6.69
CA ASP A 402 -5.09 -21.57 -6.38
C ASP A 402 -4.42 -22.22 -5.18
N SER A 403 -3.09 -22.30 -5.20
CA SER A 403 -2.31 -22.90 -4.13
C SER A 403 -0.95 -22.22 -4.01
N VAL A 404 -0.57 -21.82 -2.80
CA VAL A 404 0.73 -21.20 -2.55
C VAL A 404 1.27 -21.56 -1.17
N TRP A 405 2.57 -21.87 -1.11
CA TRP A 405 3.30 -21.94 0.14
C TRP A 405 3.89 -20.58 0.48
N VAL A 406 3.60 -20.09 1.68
CA VAL A 406 4.31 -18.97 2.29
C VAL A 406 5.23 -19.54 3.36
N SER A 407 6.52 -19.23 3.28
CA SER A 407 7.53 -19.77 4.19
C SER A 407 8.45 -18.69 4.72
N LYS A 408 9.04 -18.94 5.90
CA LYS A 408 10.04 -18.07 6.52
C LYS A 408 11.16 -18.87 7.16
N ASP A 409 12.36 -18.33 7.10
CA ASP A 409 13.45 -18.76 7.96
C ASP A 409 13.15 -18.38 9.42
N ILE A 410 13.71 -19.14 10.34
CA ILE A 410 13.52 -18.90 11.78
C ILE A 410 14.06 -17.50 12.11
N GLY A 411 13.20 -16.67 12.70
CA GLY A 411 13.53 -15.30 13.11
C GLY A 411 13.34 -14.22 12.03
N HIS A 412 12.96 -14.58 10.80
CA HIS A 412 12.74 -13.57 9.75
C HIS A 412 11.55 -12.64 10.09
N LEU A 413 11.79 -11.33 9.98
CA LEU A 413 10.83 -10.24 10.09
C LEU A 413 11.04 -9.27 8.91
N HIS A 414 9.96 -8.83 8.26
CA HIS A 414 10.06 -7.92 7.10
C HIS A 414 10.17 -6.45 7.46
N SER A 415 9.76 -6.08 8.67
CA SER A 415 9.85 -4.73 9.21
C SER A 415 11.20 -4.39 9.81
N GLU A 416 12.17 -5.30 9.76
CA GLU A 416 13.53 -4.88 10.05
C GLU A 416 13.84 -3.79 9.05
N LYS A 417 14.12 -2.59 9.58
CA LYS A 417 14.73 -1.55 8.78
C LYS A 417 15.88 -2.24 8.06
N PHE A 418 16.16 -1.91 6.81
CA PHE A 418 17.34 -2.47 6.13
C PHE A 418 18.64 -2.29 6.97
N LEU A 419 18.63 -1.28 7.84
CA LEU A 419 19.61 -1.08 8.88
C LEU A 419 19.64 -2.16 9.95
N GLU A 420 18.57 -2.84 10.33
CA GLU A 420 18.50 -3.89 11.36
C GLU A 420 18.77 -5.30 10.81
N ARG A 421 18.64 -5.50 9.48
CA ARG A 421 18.94 -6.74 8.74
C ARG A 421 20.44 -7.07 8.74
N ASP A 422 20.94 -7.65 9.83
CA ASP A 422 22.34 -8.06 9.97
C ASP A 422 22.75 -9.12 8.94
N ASP A 423 21.83 -9.98 8.50
CA ASP A 423 22.06 -10.97 7.44
C ASP A 423 22.41 -10.30 6.10
N ILE A 424 21.62 -9.30 5.66
CA ILE A 424 21.87 -8.56 4.43
C ILE A 424 23.10 -7.67 4.59
N PHE A 425 23.24 -6.99 5.73
CA PHE A 425 24.39 -6.16 6.02
C PHE A 425 25.69 -6.96 5.93
N ASN A 426 25.74 -8.15 6.54
CA ASN A 426 26.91 -9.02 6.50
C ASN A 426 27.17 -9.57 5.09
N LYS A 427 26.13 -9.90 4.33
CA LYS A 427 26.26 -10.29 2.92
C LYS A 427 26.88 -9.17 2.08
N LEU A 428 26.33 -7.95 2.14
CA LEU A 428 26.85 -6.80 1.40
C LEU A 428 28.25 -6.41 1.84
N LYS A 429 28.57 -6.56 3.13
CA LYS A 429 29.92 -6.33 3.66
C LYS A 429 30.92 -7.35 3.11
N ALA A 430 30.51 -8.60 2.93
CA ALA A 430 31.35 -9.65 2.37
C ALA A 430 31.64 -9.48 0.87
N GLU A 431 30.79 -8.78 0.12
CA GLU A 431 31.00 -8.49 -1.30
C GLU A 431 32.17 -7.52 -1.56
N ASN A 432 32.59 -6.74 -0.55
CA ASN A 432 33.73 -5.81 -0.63
C ASN A 432 33.66 -4.85 -1.84
N TYR A 433 32.53 -4.15 -2.01
CA TYR A 433 32.34 -3.20 -3.11
C TYR A 433 33.39 -2.08 -3.15
N ASP A 434 33.91 -1.80 -4.34
CA ASP A 434 34.94 -0.76 -4.59
C ASP A 434 34.39 0.68 -4.53
N GLY A 435 33.07 0.86 -4.63
CA GLY A 435 32.45 2.18 -4.63
C GLY A 435 30.94 2.15 -4.44
N PHE A 436 30.42 3.25 -3.90
CA PHE A 436 29.00 3.41 -3.60
C PHE A 436 28.43 4.70 -4.22
N PHE A 437 27.25 4.59 -4.83
CA PHE A 437 26.54 5.71 -5.45
C PHE A 437 25.21 5.97 -4.73
N SER A 438 24.92 7.22 -4.38
CA SER A 438 23.64 7.59 -3.76
C SER A 438 23.19 8.99 -4.13
N GLU A 439 21.87 9.18 -4.10
CA GLU A 439 21.20 10.42 -4.48
C GLU A 439 21.32 11.54 -3.42
N GLN A 440 21.38 12.82 -3.83
CA GLN A 440 21.39 13.95 -2.87
C GLN A 440 20.08 14.14 -2.10
N LEU A 441 18.93 13.74 -2.67
CA LEU A 441 17.63 13.88 -2.04
C LEU A 441 17.46 12.98 -0.80
N ASN A 442 18.17 11.85 -0.77
CA ASN A 442 18.20 10.95 0.38
C ASN A 442 19.62 10.46 0.65
N ILE A 443 20.25 11.06 1.66
CA ILE A 443 21.64 10.78 2.02
C ILE A 443 21.83 9.62 2.99
N CYS A 444 20.77 8.86 3.34
CA CYS A 444 20.89 7.72 4.25
C CYS A 444 21.82 6.62 3.73
N GLY A 445 21.89 6.45 2.41
CA GLY A 445 22.79 5.50 1.77
C GLY A 445 24.25 5.72 2.14
N PHE A 446 24.68 6.97 2.33
CA PHE A 446 26.06 7.27 2.71
C PHE A 446 26.41 6.78 4.12
N GLY A 447 25.47 6.86 5.06
CA GLY A 447 25.62 6.23 6.37
C GLY A 447 25.81 4.72 6.25
N TYR A 448 25.02 4.08 5.39
CA TYR A 448 25.12 2.64 5.19
C TYR A 448 26.44 2.24 4.54
N ALA A 449 26.87 2.95 3.50
CA ALA A 449 28.16 2.75 2.84
C ALA A 449 29.33 2.90 3.82
N LYS A 450 29.28 3.91 4.70
CA LYS A 450 30.28 4.07 5.77
C LYS A 450 30.28 2.88 6.73
N ALA A 451 29.12 2.37 7.13
CA ALA A 451 29.01 1.21 8.01
C ALA A 451 29.52 -0.09 7.35
N LEU A 452 29.28 -0.27 6.05
CA LEU A 452 29.82 -1.38 5.25
C LEU A 452 31.35 -1.29 5.05
N GLY A 453 31.97 -0.15 5.35
CA GLY A 453 33.40 0.07 5.11
C GLY A 453 33.72 0.51 3.68
N ILE A 454 32.72 0.89 2.87
CA ILE A 454 32.95 1.39 1.52
C ILE A 454 33.51 2.81 1.60
N GLU A 455 34.77 2.96 1.23
CA GLU A 455 35.46 4.23 1.31
C GLU A 455 35.10 5.17 0.17
N ARG A 456 35.06 4.65 -1.07
CA ARG A 456 34.80 5.47 -2.27
C ARG A 456 33.32 5.72 -2.41
N ARG A 457 32.92 6.99 -2.34
CA ARG A 457 31.52 7.39 -2.31
C ARG A 457 31.28 8.49 -3.32
N PHE A 458 30.30 8.25 -4.17
CA PHE A 458 29.90 9.13 -5.25
C PHE A 458 28.49 9.63 -4.97
N LEU A 459 28.33 10.95 -4.94
CA LEU A 459 27.00 11.54 -4.90
C LEU A 459 26.50 11.68 -6.34
N ILE A 460 25.33 11.17 -6.63
CA ILE A 460 24.64 11.43 -7.89
C ILE A 460 23.49 12.40 -7.59
N SER A 461 23.17 13.27 -8.54
CA SER A 461 21.88 13.92 -8.56
C SER A 461 21.12 13.80 -9.86
N SER A 462 19.83 13.50 -9.77
CA SER A 462 18.87 13.61 -10.87
C SER A 462 18.40 15.05 -11.17
N CYS A 463 18.83 16.05 -10.40
CA CYS A 463 18.37 17.43 -10.51
C CYS A 463 19.51 18.43 -10.18
N PRO A 464 19.32 19.74 -10.38
CA PRO A 464 20.29 20.74 -9.94
C PRO A 464 20.60 20.59 -8.44
N GLN A 465 21.84 20.93 -8.06
CA GLN A 465 22.31 20.73 -6.68
C GLN A 465 21.44 21.50 -5.67
N PHE A 466 21.00 20.83 -4.60
CA PHE A 466 20.20 21.44 -3.54
C PHE A 466 21.09 22.21 -2.55
N SER A 467 20.48 23.18 -1.85
CA SER A 467 21.18 24.09 -0.94
C SER A 467 21.97 23.38 0.17
N HIS A 468 21.46 22.26 0.71
CA HIS A 468 22.14 21.52 1.78
C HIS A 468 23.39 20.80 1.29
N VAL A 469 23.43 20.38 0.02
CA VAL A 469 24.63 19.77 -0.55
C VAL A 469 25.71 20.82 -0.72
N TYR A 470 25.37 22.03 -1.16
CA TYR A 470 26.34 23.14 -1.18
C TYR A 470 26.93 23.40 0.21
N ASP A 471 26.07 23.42 1.24
CA ASP A 471 26.46 23.62 2.64
C ASP A 471 27.43 22.55 3.15
N TYR A 472 27.14 21.27 2.92
CA TYR A 472 27.99 20.17 3.42
C TYR A 472 29.30 20.03 2.65
N THR A 473 29.27 20.24 1.33
CA THR A 473 30.44 20.05 0.45
C THR A 473 31.30 21.30 0.35
N SER A 474 30.87 22.40 0.99
CA SER A 474 31.51 23.73 0.91
C SER A 474 31.61 24.26 -0.52
N HIS A 475 30.71 23.83 -1.41
CA HIS A 475 30.61 24.38 -2.75
C HIS A 475 30.00 25.79 -2.68
N PRO A 476 30.50 26.75 -3.48
CA PRO A 476 29.94 28.10 -3.52
C PRO A 476 28.48 28.09 -4.02
N ALA A 477 27.52 28.31 -3.12
CA ALA A 477 26.11 28.34 -3.45
C ALA A 477 25.74 29.63 -4.22
N PRO A 478 25.25 29.54 -5.46
CA PRO A 478 24.93 30.72 -6.29
C PRO A 478 23.56 31.34 -5.97
N TYR A 479 23.26 31.64 -4.70
CA TYR A 479 21.95 32.18 -4.27
C TYR A 479 21.53 33.46 -4.99
N ALA A 480 22.50 34.24 -5.50
CA ALA A 480 22.23 35.47 -6.22
C ALA A 480 21.82 35.24 -7.69
N SER A 481 22.13 34.10 -8.30
CA SER A 481 22.01 33.91 -9.75
C SER A 481 21.27 32.63 -10.17
N VAL A 482 21.05 31.68 -9.26
CA VAL A 482 20.31 30.43 -9.51
C VAL A 482 19.13 30.31 -8.56
N PRO A 483 17.90 30.07 -9.05
CA PRO A 483 16.75 29.79 -8.20
C PRO A 483 16.95 28.49 -7.39
N PHE A 484 16.66 28.50 -6.09
CA PHE A 484 16.72 27.30 -5.24
C PHE A 484 15.32 26.77 -4.92
N SER A 485 14.60 27.48 -4.04
CA SER A 485 13.25 27.11 -3.60
C SER A 485 12.21 28.20 -3.88
N SER A 486 12.64 29.28 -4.55
CA SER A 486 11.79 30.39 -5.00
C SER A 486 11.76 30.41 -6.52
N ASP A 487 10.60 30.72 -7.09
CA ASP A 487 10.56 31.20 -8.48
C ASP A 487 11.28 32.56 -8.54
N MET A 488 12.33 32.63 -9.35
CA MET A 488 13.18 33.80 -9.52
C MET A 488 13.32 34.05 -11.03
N SER A 489 13.03 35.28 -11.45
CA SER A 489 13.08 35.65 -12.87
C SER A 489 14.50 35.55 -13.46
N PRO A 490 14.63 35.43 -14.81
CA PRO A 490 15.93 35.35 -15.48
C PRO A 490 16.88 36.53 -15.19
N GLU A 491 16.32 37.72 -15.00
CA GLU A 491 16.99 38.96 -14.62
C GLU A 491 16.45 39.45 -13.28
N PRO A 492 16.88 38.84 -12.16
CA PRO A 492 16.20 39.00 -10.89
C PRO A 492 16.55 40.32 -10.21
N THR A 493 15.51 40.94 -9.67
CA THR A 493 15.60 42.12 -8.80
C THR A 493 16.35 41.81 -7.51
N TYR A 494 16.80 42.86 -6.81
CA TYR A 494 17.42 42.73 -5.49
C TYR A 494 16.52 41.97 -4.51
N PHE A 495 15.20 42.22 -4.55
CA PHE A 495 14.24 41.57 -3.65
C PHE A 495 14.09 40.07 -3.95
N GLU A 496 14.03 39.68 -5.22
CA GLU A 496 14.00 38.25 -5.59
C GLU A 496 15.26 37.52 -5.15
N ARG A 497 16.44 38.14 -5.29
CA ARG A 497 17.71 37.58 -4.81
C ARG A 497 17.72 37.42 -3.29
N ALA A 498 17.24 38.42 -2.55
CA ALA A 498 17.14 38.36 -1.09
C ALA A 498 16.17 37.25 -0.62
N LYS A 499 15.02 37.11 -1.29
CA LYS A 499 14.05 36.03 -1.03
C LYS A 499 14.64 34.65 -1.33
N ASN A 500 15.37 34.51 -2.44
CA ASN A 500 16.02 33.26 -2.81
C ASN A 500 17.11 32.85 -1.80
N LEU A 501 17.91 33.81 -1.33
CA LEU A 501 18.89 33.60 -0.26
C LEU A 501 18.23 33.13 1.04
N LEU A 502 17.17 33.80 1.49
CA LEU A 502 16.45 33.43 2.71
C LEU A 502 15.88 32.01 2.61
N ASN A 503 15.25 31.68 1.48
CA ASN A 503 14.69 30.35 1.27
C ASN A 503 15.76 29.25 1.22
N GLY A 504 16.92 29.52 0.61
CA GLY A 504 18.06 28.61 0.65
C GLY A 504 18.52 28.33 2.09
N PHE A 505 18.61 29.37 2.92
CA PHE A 505 18.97 29.24 4.33
C PHE A 505 17.92 28.43 5.13
N THR A 506 16.64 28.71 4.92
CA THR A 506 15.54 27.96 5.55
C THR A 506 15.57 26.47 5.17
N CYS A 507 15.80 26.15 3.88
CA CYS A 507 15.99 24.77 3.44
C CYS A 507 17.17 24.10 4.13
N ASN A 508 18.30 24.80 4.30
CA ASN A 508 19.46 24.24 5.01
C ASN A 508 19.16 23.90 6.47
N ILE A 509 18.40 24.75 7.18
CA ILE A 509 17.97 24.46 8.56
C ILE A 509 17.12 23.18 8.60
N LEU A 510 16.14 23.06 7.70
CA LEU A 510 15.27 21.89 7.61
C LEU A 510 16.07 20.61 7.38
N PHE A 511 16.95 20.60 6.38
CA PHE A 511 17.78 19.43 6.07
C PHE A 511 18.75 19.10 7.21
N ARG A 512 19.37 20.09 7.87
CA ARG A 512 20.22 19.84 9.06
C ARG A 512 19.44 19.16 10.18
N TYR A 513 18.20 19.57 10.44
CA TYR A 513 17.34 18.90 11.42
C TYR A 513 17.07 17.44 11.02
N LEU A 514 16.63 17.19 9.78
CA LEU A 514 16.34 15.85 9.27
C LEU A 514 17.57 14.94 9.34
N HIS A 515 18.75 15.44 8.97
CA HIS A 515 19.99 14.66 8.98
C HIS A 515 20.54 14.43 10.39
N THR A 516 20.20 15.28 11.36
CA THR A 516 20.49 15.02 12.78
C THR A 516 19.68 13.82 13.28
N GLN A 517 18.39 13.75 12.95
CA GLN A 517 17.56 12.58 13.29
C GLN A 517 18.11 11.30 12.65
N LEU A 518 18.47 11.38 11.37
CA LEU A 518 19.08 10.26 10.65
C LEU A 518 20.41 9.81 11.28
N THR A 519 21.26 10.76 11.68
CA THR A 519 22.51 10.47 12.38
C THR A 519 22.27 9.71 13.68
N SER A 520 21.26 10.09 14.47
CA SER A 520 20.90 9.38 15.69
C SER A 520 20.54 7.92 15.44
N ILE A 521 19.85 7.61 14.34
CA ILE A 521 19.52 6.23 13.95
C ILE A 521 20.79 5.40 13.74
N PHE A 522 21.76 5.93 12.98
CA PHE A 522 23.03 5.24 12.73
C PHE A 522 23.89 5.09 14.00
N ARG A 523 23.94 6.12 14.85
CA ARG A 523 24.66 6.06 16.12
C ARG A 523 24.07 5.04 17.09
N ASN A 524 22.76 4.90 17.11
CA ASN A 524 22.09 3.90 17.93
C ASN A 524 22.44 2.48 17.47
N LYS A 525 22.64 2.24 16.17
CA LYS A 525 23.03 0.91 15.66
C LYS A 525 24.54 0.64 15.76
N PHE A 526 25.36 1.56 15.27
CA PHE A 526 26.79 1.31 15.02
C PHE A 526 27.71 1.91 16.08
N GLY A 527 27.17 2.59 17.09
CA GLY A 527 27.94 3.25 18.16
C GLY A 527 27.83 4.76 18.12
N GLN A 528 27.89 5.40 19.29
CA GLN A 528 27.74 6.87 19.42
C GLN A 528 28.88 7.67 18.75
N ASP A 529 30.00 7.01 18.50
CA ASP A 529 31.17 7.49 17.76
C ASP A 529 30.97 7.48 16.23
N PHE A 530 29.87 6.92 15.72
CA PHE A 530 29.56 6.94 14.30
C PHE A 530 29.45 8.39 13.79
N PRO A 531 30.17 8.75 12.69
CA PRO A 531 30.19 10.11 12.17
C PRO A 531 28.80 10.55 11.73
N SER A 532 28.53 11.85 11.82
CA SER A 532 27.25 12.37 11.35
C SER A 532 27.10 12.18 9.84
N ILE A 533 25.88 11.97 9.37
CA ILE A 533 25.63 11.78 7.94
C ILE A 533 26.15 12.97 7.11
N PRO A 534 25.97 14.24 7.53
CA PRO A 534 26.59 15.37 6.85
C PRO A 534 28.12 15.31 6.77
N GLU A 535 28.83 14.81 7.79
CA GLU A 535 30.30 14.64 7.74
C GLU A 535 30.72 13.56 6.74
N ILE A 536 29.90 12.51 6.59
CA ILE A 536 30.15 11.48 5.58
C ILE A 536 29.96 12.06 4.18
N VAL A 537 28.87 12.81 3.95
CA VAL A 537 28.58 13.45 2.66
C VAL A 537 29.60 14.53 2.31
N ARG A 538 30.11 15.28 3.30
CA ARG A 538 31.20 16.26 3.10
C ARG A 538 32.46 15.64 2.49
N ASN A 539 32.65 14.33 2.65
CA ASN A 539 33.82 13.58 2.20
C ASN A 539 33.54 12.62 1.04
N VAL A 540 32.53 12.90 0.20
CA VAL A 540 32.34 12.19 -1.07
C VAL A 540 33.40 12.60 -2.09
N ASP A 541 33.84 11.65 -2.92
CA ASP A 541 34.93 11.86 -3.88
C ASP A 541 34.50 12.74 -5.06
N ILE A 542 33.34 12.43 -5.66
CA ILE A 542 32.77 13.17 -6.80
C ILE A 542 31.27 13.35 -6.61
N ILE A 543 30.77 14.51 -7.04
CA ILE A 543 29.36 14.81 -7.23
C ILE A 543 29.04 14.78 -8.72
N PHE A 544 28.31 13.77 -9.14
CA PHE A 544 27.75 13.67 -10.47
C PHE A 544 26.41 14.38 -10.56
N LEU A 545 26.30 15.46 -11.31
CA LEU A 545 25.01 16.11 -11.58
C LEU A 545 24.47 15.63 -12.92
N ALA A 546 23.29 15.00 -12.94
CA ALA A 546 22.60 14.61 -14.18
C ALA A 546 21.97 15.81 -14.92
N THR A 547 22.62 16.97 -14.80
CA THR A 547 22.29 18.19 -15.52
C THR A 547 23.35 18.50 -16.58
N ASP A 548 22.95 19.26 -17.60
CA ASP A 548 23.82 19.72 -18.69
C ASP A 548 24.06 21.22 -18.55
N GLU A 549 25.33 21.63 -18.46
CA GLU A 549 25.75 23.03 -18.32
C GLU A 549 25.25 23.96 -19.45
N ILE A 550 24.98 23.39 -20.64
CA ILE A 550 24.46 24.12 -21.79
C ILE A 550 22.95 24.36 -21.67
N ILE A 551 22.24 23.57 -20.86
CA ILE A 551 20.80 23.73 -20.59
C ILE A 551 20.56 24.53 -19.30
N ASP A 552 21.31 24.24 -18.24
CA ASP A 552 21.07 24.76 -16.88
C ASP A 552 21.63 26.18 -16.64
N PHE A 553 21.27 26.83 -15.54
CA PHE A 553 21.88 28.10 -15.16
C PHE A 553 23.40 27.98 -15.00
N SER A 554 24.13 29.02 -15.43
CA SER A 554 25.56 29.11 -15.16
C SER A 554 25.80 29.37 -13.68
N ALA A 555 26.56 28.49 -13.05
CA ALA A 555 26.94 28.55 -11.65
C ALA A 555 28.46 28.35 -11.49
N PRO A 556 29.08 28.88 -10.41
CA PRO A 556 30.44 28.52 -10.06
C PRO A 556 30.54 27.01 -9.84
N THR A 557 31.59 26.40 -10.37
CA THR A 557 31.85 24.96 -10.25
C THR A 557 33.18 24.70 -9.52
N VAL A 558 33.37 23.47 -9.10
CA VAL A 558 34.54 22.99 -8.36
C VAL A 558 35.04 21.66 -8.96
N PRO A 559 36.31 21.27 -8.75
CA PRO A 559 36.90 20.13 -9.46
C PRO A 559 36.25 18.77 -9.17
N ASN A 560 35.60 18.60 -8.02
CA ASN A 560 34.89 17.37 -7.64
C ASN A 560 33.43 17.32 -8.12
N LEU A 561 32.99 18.27 -8.94
CA LEU A 561 31.65 18.29 -9.53
C LEU A 561 31.71 17.98 -11.03
N VAL A 562 30.97 16.96 -11.46
CA VAL A 562 31.00 16.45 -12.83
C VAL A 562 29.58 16.35 -13.39
N ASN A 563 29.30 17.17 -14.39
CA ASN A 563 28.01 17.13 -15.09
C ASN A 563 27.92 15.94 -16.03
N ILE A 564 26.85 15.16 -15.92
CA ILE A 564 26.54 13.95 -16.69
C ILE A 564 25.10 14.01 -17.25
N GLY A 565 24.58 15.21 -17.53
CA GLY A 565 23.30 15.40 -18.21
C GLY A 565 23.21 14.64 -19.54
N GLY A 566 22.11 13.91 -19.74
CA GLY A 566 21.91 13.05 -20.91
C GLY A 566 22.44 11.63 -20.77
N LEU A 567 22.81 11.21 -19.55
CA LEU A 567 23.06 9.80 -19.27
C LEU A 567 21.80 8.97 -19.54
N GLY A 568 21.90 7.96 -20.41
CA GLY A 568 20.77 7.11 -20.81
C GLY A 568 19.89 7.68 -21.92
N VAL A 569 20.25 8.83 -22.50
CA VAL A 569 19.60 9.40 -23.69
C VAL A 569 20.44 9.08 -24.92
N ASP A 570 19.97 8.13 -25.73
CA ASP A 570 20.64 7.70 -26.97
C ASP A 570 20.00 8.38 -28.20
N ASP A 571 20.83 8.91 -29.10
CA ASP A 571 20.38 9.56 -30.35
C ASP A 571 19.91 8.53 -31.41
N ASP A 572 20.10 7.23 -31.15
CA ASP A 572 19.93 6.15 -32.13
C ASP A 572 18.48 5.62 -32.22
N THR A 573 17.57 6.09 -31.35
CA THR A 573 16.18 5.63 -31.30
C THR A 573 15.25 6.51 -32.15
N THR A 574 15.44 6.48 -33.47
CA THR A 574 14.61 7.25 -34.42
C THR A 574 13.50 6.44 -35.09
N GLU A 575 13.40 5.13 -34.83
CA GLU A 575 12.40 4.28 -35.48
C GLU A 575 10.97 4.64 -35.02
N MET A 576 10.10 4.86 -36.00
CA MET A 576 8.70 5.22 -35.80
C MET A 576 7.80 4.23 -36.54
N SER A 577 6.74 3.77 -35.90
CA SER A 577 5.80 2.86 -36.56
C SER A 577 5.12 3.56 -37.75
N PRO A 578 4.69 2.82 -38.79
CA PRO A 578 4.00 3.40 -39.94
C PRO A 578 2.77 4.25 -39.57
N PHE A 579 2.10 3.89 -38.47
CA PHE A 579 0.98 4.66 -37.93
C PHE A 579 1.43 6.06 -37.49
N PHE A 580 2.40 6.18 -36.59
CA PHE A 580 2.84 7.48 -36.11
C PHE A 580 3.51 8.30 -37.22
N GLU A 581 4.22 7.66 -38.13
CA GLU A 581 4.80 8.31 -39.31
C GLU A 581 3.72 8.96 -40.20
N ALA A 582 2.59 8.26 -40.41
CA ALA A 582 1.46 8.80 -41.15
C ALA A 582 0.81 9.98 -40.42
N GLU A 583 0.66 9.91 -39.10
CA GLU A 583 0.14 11.01 -38.29
C GLU A 583 1.04 12.25 -38.33
N MET A 584 2.36 12.06 -38.24
CA MET A 584 3.33 13.17 -38.30
C MET A 584 3.32 13.89 -39.66
N LYS A 585 2.90 13.21 -40.73
CA LYS A 585 2.76 13.76 -42.09
C LYS A 585 1.45 14.53 -42.31
N LYS A 586 0.48 14.46 -41.40
CA LYS A 586 -0.79 15.20 -41.52
C LYS A 586 -0.58 16.70 -41.32
N GLY A 587 -1.31 17.49 -42.11
CA GLY A 587 -1.36 18.95 -42.02
C GLY A 587 -0.10 19.64 -42.54
N GLU A 588 -0.26 20.80 -43.19
CA GLU A 588 0.84 21.50 -43.88
C GLU A 588 1.77 22.29 -42.93
N LYS A 589 1.28 22.66 -41.74
CA LYS A 589 1.96 23.58 -40.80
C LYS A 589 2.99 22.90 -39.88
N GLY A 590 3.07 21.57 -39.88
CA GLY A 590 3.90 20.79 -38.97
C GLY A 590 3.14 20.34 -37.72
N VAL A 591 3.85 19.70 -36.80
CA VAL A 591 3.29 19.01 -35.62
C VAL A 591 3.75 19.70 -34.34
N ILE A 592 2.86 19.71 -33.34
CA ILE A 592 3.17 20.09 -31.96
C ILE A 592 3.08 18.83 -31.12
N PHE A 593 4.13 18.55 -30.35
CA PHE A 593 4.12 17.45 -29.39
C PHE A 593 3.76 18.00 -28.00
N PHE A 594 2.92 17.28 -27.26
CA PHE A 594 2.49 17.67 -25.90
C PHE A 594 2.64 16.47 -24.96
N SER A 595 3.37 16.65 -23.85
CA SER A 595 3.54 15.62 -22.81
C SER A 595 3.90 16.22 -21.45
N LEU A 596 3.09 15.95 -20.42
CA LEU A 596 3.32 16.46 -19.06
C LEU A 596 3.92 15.41 -18.10
N GLY A 597 4.42 14.30 -18.64
CA GLY A 597 5.04 13.23 -17.85
C GLY A 597 4.05 12.41 -17.03
N THR A 598 4.55 11.68 -16.03
CA THR A 598 3.78 10.70 -15.23
C THR A 598 3.51 11.15 -13.79
N ILE A 599 3.71 12.43 -13.45
CA ILE A 599 3.61 12.95 -12.07
C ILE A 599 2.68 14.18 -11.96
N ALA A 600 2.31 14.80 -13.08
CA ALA A 600 1.37 15.92 -13.09
C ALA A 600 -0.08 15.41 -13.03
N ASN A 601 -0.83 15.78 -11.99
CA ASN A 601 -2.29 15.57 -11.94
C ASN A 601 -2.97 16.79 -12.59
N THR A 602 -3.57 16.60 -13.76
CA THR A 602 -4.17 17.69 -14.55
C THR A 602 -5.71 17.70 -14.53
N SER A 603 -6.33 16.89 -13.66
CA SER A 603 -7.80 16.80 -13.50
C SER A 603 -8.53 18.12 -13.13
N THR A 604 -7.78 19.18 -12.83
CA THR A 604 -8.29 20.50 -12.39
C THR A 604 -8.17 21.61 -13.45
N PHE A 605 -7.64 21.34 -14.65
CA PHE A 605 -7.58 22.35 -15.72
C PHE A 605 -8.94 22.55 -16.40
N ASP A 606 -9.18 23.78 -16.87
CA ASP A 606 -10.41 24.13 -17.58
C ASP A 606 -10.48 23.40 -18.94
N LYS A 607 -11.70 23.05 -19.38
CA LYS A 607 -12.01 22.06 -20.44
C LYS A 607 -11.49 22.39 -21.86
N LYS A 608 -10.73 23.48 -22.03
CA LYS A 608 -10.24 24.00 -23.32
C LYS A 608 -8.77 23.71 -23.60
N VAL A 609 -7.99 23.27 -22.60
CA VAL A 609 -6.59 22.84 -22.82
C VAL A 609 -6.60 21.33 -23.12
N MET A 610 -6.15 20.95 -24.32
CA MET A 610 -6.10 19.55 -24.72
C MET A 610 -4.76 18.93 -24.31
N GLU A 611 -4.84 17.92 -23.45
CA GLU A 611 -3.68 17.39 -22.72
C GLU A 611 -3.42 15.91 -23.00
N ALA A 612 -2.15 15.53 -23.02
CA ALA A 612 -1.71 14.15 -22.89
C ALA A 612 -1.26 13.91 -21.43
N ASP A 613 -2.21 13.59 -20.54
CA ASP A 613 -1.96 13.18 -19.14
C ASP A 613 -2.33 11.71 -18.94
N LYS A 614 -1.42 10.91 -18.37
CA LYS A 614 -1.63 9.49 -18.01
C LYS A 614 -2.74 9.28 -16.97
N TYR A 615 -3.04 10.29 -16.14
CA TYR A 615 -4.08 10.20 -15.10
C TYR A 615 -5.47 10.65 -15.55
N ASP A 616 -5.57 11.31 -16.71
CA ASP A 616 -6.85 11.75 -17.23
C ASP A 616 -7.55 10.65 -18.05
N LYS A 617 -8.51 9.99 -17.41
CA LYS A 617 -9.29 8.90 -18.01
C LYS A 617 -10.24 9.36 -19.14
N HIS A 618 -10.58 10.65 -19.21
CA HIS A 618 -11.53 11.20 -20.19
C HIS A 618 -10.84 11.90 -21.37
N ARG A 619 -9.51 11.93 -21.44
CA ARG A 619 -8.74 12.61 -22.50
C ARG A 619 -9.11 12.16 -23.92
N LYS A 620 -9.32 10.86 -24.13
CA LYS A 620 -9.70 10.30 -25.45
C LYS A 620 -11.13 10.69 -25.83
N GLU A 621 -12.01 10.83 -24.84
CA GLU A 621 -13.40 11.25 -25.04
C GLU A 621 -13.48 12.76 -25.33
N ARG A 622 -12.69 13.58 -24.65
CA ARG A 622 -12.63 15.04 -24.89
C ARG A 622 -11.97 15.39 -26.23
N ALA A 623 -11.03 14.59 -26.70
CA ALA A 623 -10.42 14.76 -28.03
C ALA A 623 -11.29 14.21 -29.18
N LYS A 624 -12.40 13.52 -28.86
CA LYS A 624 -13.28 12.92 -29.86
C LYS A 624 -13.96 14.01 -30.69
N GLY A 625 -13.71 14.01 -32.00
CA GLY A 625 -14.27 15.00 -32.94
C GLY A 625 -13.34 16.17 -33.28
N ILE A 626 -12.15 16.24 -32.69
CA ILE A 626 -11.14 17.26 -33.01
C ILE A 626 -10.16 16.67 -34.03
N SER A 627 -10.24 17.13 -35.28
CA SER A 627 -9.59 16.48 -36.43
C SER A 627 -8.07 16.64 -36.49
N ASN A 628 -7.50 17.56 -35.69
CA ASN A 628 -6.08 17.90 -35.68
C ASN A 628 -5.36 17.47 -34.39
N VAL A 629 -5.94 16.56 -33.59
CA VAL A 629 -5.32 16.06 -32.37
C VAL A 629 -5.29 14.53 -32.34
N LEU A 630 -4.11 13.99 -32.07
CA LEU A 630 -3.89 12.57 -31.80
C LEU A 630 -3.62 12.38 -30.31
N VAL A 631 -4.40 11.51 -29.66
CA VAL A 631 -4.18 11.12 -28.26
C VAL A 631 -3.82 9.64 -28.21
N SER A 632 -2.68 9.32 -27.61
CA SER A 632 -2.19 7.95 -27.43
C SER A 632 -1.76 7.73 -25.98
N ASP A 633 -1.90 6.49 -25.49
CA ASP A 633 -1.43 6.12 -24.15
C ASP A 633 0.10 6.05 -24.08
N TRP A 634 0.74 5.82 -25.23
CA TRP A 634 2.19 5.81 -25.38
C TRP A 634 2.56 6.47 -26.71
N LEU A 635 3.49 7.43 -26.66
CA LEU A 635 4.03 8.11 -27.84
C LEU A 635 5.53 7.83 -27.91
N PRO A 636 6.09 7.53 -29.10
CA PRO A 636 7.53 7.30 -29.27
C PRO A 636 8.27 8.64 -29.21
N GLN A 637 8.37 9.22 -28.01
CA GLN A 637 8.91 10.57 -27.77
C GLN A 637 10.29 10.81 -28.41
N PRO A 638 11.30 9.93 -28.25
CA PRO A 638 12.60 10.12 -28.91
C PRO A 638 12.49 10.26 -30.44
N ALA A 639 11.69 9.41 -31.09
CA ALA A 639 11.47 9.46 -32.53
C ALA A 639 10.68 10.70 -32.97
N ILE A 640 9.68 11.12 -32.19
CA ILE A 640 8.90 12.34 -32.45
C ILE A 640 9.80 13.58 -32.37
N LEU A 641 10.63 13.68 -31.33
CA LEU A 641 11.55 14.81 -31.12
C LEU A 641 12.53 14.97 -32.29
N HIS A 642 12.97 13.87 -32.91
CA HIS A 642 13.88 13.90 -34.06
C HIS A 642 13.17 14.03 -35.42
N HIS A 643 11.83 14.05 -35.47
CA HIS A 643 11.11 14.09 -36.72
C HIS A 643 11.08 15.50 -37.34
N PRO A 644 11.38 15.67 -38.65
CA PRO A 644 11.57 16.98 -39.29
C PRO A 644 10.31 17.86 -39.36
N ARG A 645 9.12 17.27 -39.14
CA ARG A 645 7.85 18.00 -39.09
C ARG A 645 7.48 18.53 -37.70
N LEU A 646 8.19 18.11 -36.65
CA LEU A 646 7.96 18.67 -35.32
C LEU A 646 8.40 20.14 -35.30
N ARG A 647 7.57 21.00 -34.69
CA ARG A 647 7.84 22.44 -34.56
C ARG A 647 8.16 22.86 -33.15
N THR A 648 7.48 22.29 -32.17
CA THR A 648 7.74 22.56 -30.75
C THR A 648 7.22 21.42 -29.89
N PHE A 649 7.78 21.34 -28.69
CA PHE A 649 7.37 20.42 -27.65
C PHE A 649 6.84 21.19 -26.43
N ILE A 650 5.57 20.94 -26.08
CA ILE A 650 4.91 21.45 -24.89
C ILE A 650 5.10 20.44 -23.76
N THR A 651 5.74 20.87 -22.68
CA THR A 651 6.19 19.96 -21.61
C THR A 651 6.06 20.55 -20.22
N HIS A 652 6.01 19.70 -19.21
CA HIS A 652 6.07 20.09 -17.80
C HIS A 652 7.48 20.50 -17.32
N ALA A 653 8.48 20.48 -18.21
CA ALA A 653 9.88 20.78 -17.93
C ALA A 653 10.60 19.81 -16.99
N GLY A 654 10.24 18.52 -17.04
CA GLY A 654 11.06 17.46 -16.46
C GLY A 654 12.41 17.33 -17.18
N TYR A 655 13.50 17.18 -16.41
CA TYR A 655 14.86 17.38 -16.91
C TYR A 655 15.23 16.47 -18.09
N ASN A 656 14.88 15.17 -18.04
CA ASN A 656 15.18 14.25 -19.14
C ASN A 656 14.53 14.69 -20.47
N GLY A 657 13.28 15.13 -20.44
CA GLY A 657 12.59 15.64 -21.63
C GLY A 657 13.22 16.92 -22.17
N LEU A 658 13.80 17.76 -21.30
CA LEU A 658 14.56 18.94 -21.72
C LEU A 658 15.85 18.54 -22.41
N VAL A 659 16.58 17.55 -21.89
CA VAL A 659 17.81 17.06 -22.51
C VAL A 659 17.53 16.44 -23.88
N GLU A 660 16.49 15.59 -24.00
CA GLU A 660 16.08 15.01 -25.28
C GLU A 660 15.72 16.08 -26.31
N ALA A 661 14.93 17.10 -25.91
CA ALA A 661 14.57 18.20 -26.79
C ALA A 661 15.78 19.06 -27.19
N ALA A 662 16.69 19.33 -26.24
CA ALA A 662 17.94 20.06 -26.51
C ALA A 662 18.81 19.32 -27.52
N ARG A 663 18.94 17.99 -27.39
CA ARG A 663 19.70 17.13 -28.31
C ARG A 663 19.04 16.99 -29.69
N ALA A 664 17.72 17.09 -29.77
CA ALA A 664 16.99 17.14 -31.03
C ALA A 664 17.02 18.55 -31.67
N GLY A 665 17.29 19.60 -30.89
CA GLY A 665 17.22 20.99 -31.32
C GLY A 665 15.79 21.52 -31.43
N VAL A 666 14.89 21.00 -30.59
CA VAL A 666 13.46 21.35 -30.58
C VAL A 666 13.20 22.46 -29.55
N PRO A 667 12.58 23.58 -29.92
CA PRO A 667 12.23 24.62 -28.97
C PRO A 667 10.98 24.26 -28.15
N LEU A 668 10.87 24.82 -26.95
CA LEU A 668 9.95 24.33 -25.91
C LEU A 668 8.91 25.35 -25.48
N ILE A 669 7.71 24.88 -25.12
CA ILE A 669 6.78 25.63 -24.28
C ILE A 669 6.68 24.86 -22.95
N THR A 670 7.04 25.50 -21.85
CA THR A 670 7.17 24.84 -20.55
C THR A 670 6.06 25.25 -19.58
N ILE A 671 5.42 24.26 -18.96
CA ILE A 671 4.37 24.42 -17.95
C ILE A 671 4.84 23.77 -16.63
N PRO A 672 5.61 24.47 -15.78
CA PRO A 672 6.11 23.87 -14.55
C PRO A 672 5.00 23.69 -13.50
N PHE A 673 5.00 22.54 -12.82
CA PHE A 673 4.03 22.24 -11.76
C PHE A 673 4.65 22.14 -10.37
N MET A 674 5.79 21.45 -10.23
CA MET A 674 6.38 21.13 -8.92
C MET A 674 7.90 20.90 -8.98
N PHE A 675 8.53 20.81 -7.81
CA PHE A 675 9.96 20.52 -7.65
C PHE A 675 10.88 21.42 -8.51
N ASP A 676 11.82 20.82 -9.23
CA ASP A 676 12.84 21.45 -10.07
C ASP A 676 12.28 22.03 -11.38
N GLN A 677 11.04 21.70 -11.76
CA GLN A 677 10.46 22.10 -13.04
C GLN A 677 10.41 23.63 -13.22
N ASN A 678 10.18 24.37 -12.14
CA ASN A 678 10.20 25.84 -12.16
C ASN A 678 11.60 26.38 -12.50
N LEU A 679 12.63 25.85 -11.82
CA LEU A 679 14.02 26.20 -12.07
C LEU A 679 14.40 25.86 -13.53
N ASN A 680 14.08 24.65 -13.96
CA ASN A 680 14.37 24.20 -15.32
C ASN A 680 13.71 25.11 -16.37
N SER A 681 12.43 25.44 -16.19
CA SER A 681 11.69 26.34 -17.10
C SER A 681 12.31 27.73 -17.17
N ARG A 682 12.78 28.28 -16.03
CA ARG A 682 13.48 29.56 -15.99
C ARG A 682 14.83 29.52 -16.71
N ALA A 683 15.53 28.39 -16.66
CA ALA A 683 16.77 28.21 -17.42
C ALA A 683 16.51 28.24 -18.93
N ILE A 684 15.43 27.58 -19.38
CA ILE A 684 15.02 27.57 -20.80
C ILE A 684 14.65 28.98 -21.27
N GLU A 685 13.83 29.68 -20.50
CA GLU A 685 13.43 31.07 -20.77
C GLU A 685 14.65 31.99 -20.87
N LYS A 686 15.55 31.94 -19.88
CA LYS A 686 16.79 32.74 -19.85
C LYS A 686 17.67 32.50 -21.06
N LYS A 687 17.77 31.24 -21.51
CA LYS A 687 18.60 30.87 -22.65
C LYS A 687 17.93 31.11 -24.00
N GLY A 688 16.66 31.51 -24.01
CA GLY A 688 15.94 31.97 -25.21
C GLY A 688 15.56 30.86 -26.20
N TRP A 689 15.48 29.61 -25.76
CA TRP A 689 15.07 28.47 -26.61
C TRP A 689 13.73 27.86 -26.22
N GLY A 690 12.98 28.56 -25.36
CA GLY A 690 11.61 28.20 -25.05
C GLY A 690 10.85 29.33 -24.36
N ILE A 691 9.55 29.11 -24.21
CA ILE A 691 8.60 30.04 -23.56
C ILE A 691 8.10 29.38 -22.28
N ARG A 692 8.23 30.07 -21.14
CA ARG A 692 7.64 29.64 -19.88
C ARG A 692 6.22 30.18 -19.75
N THR A 693 5.27 29.28 -19.54
CA THR A 693 3.87 29.61 -19.22
C THR A 693 3.57 29.21 -17.78
N ASP A 694 2.91 30.09 -17.01
CA ASP A 694 2.57 29.80 -15.62
C ASP A 694 1.23 29.04 -15.51
N LYS A 695 1.14 28.08 -14.58
CA LYS A 695 -0.11 27.36 -14.28
C LYS A 695 -1.28 28.31 -14.03
N LYS A 696 -1.08 29.40 -13.29
CA LYS A 696 -2.13 30.38 -12.99
C LYS A 696 -2.57 31.16 -14.23
N GLN A 697 -1.65 31.42 -15.16
CA GLN A 697 -2.00 32.09 -16.41
C GLN A 697 -2.87 31.18 -17.28
N LEU A 698 -2.54 29.88 -17.36
CA LEU A 698 -3.34 28.89 -18.08
C LEU A 698 -4.73 28.70 -17.47
N LEU A 699 -4.86 28.73 -16.15
CA LEU A 699 -6.15 28.61 -15.45
C LEU A 699 -7.05 29.86 -15.59
N ASN A 700 -6.45 31.05 -15.78
CA ASN A 700 -7.19 32.31 -15.77
C ASN A 700 -7.39 32.93 -17.17
N ASP A 701 -6.60 32.52 -18.18
CA ASP A 701 -6.72 32.99 -19.56
C ASP A 701 -6.60 31.82 -20.56
N PRO A 702 -7.71 31.38 -21.17
CA PRO A 702 -7.71 30.28 -22.13
C PRO A 702 -6.96 30.61 -23.44
N ASN A 703 -6.65 31.88 -23.74
CA ASN A 703 -5.91 32.26 -24.95
C ASN A 703 -4.39 32.25 -24.76
N SER A 704 -3.91 32.13 -23.52
CA SER A 704 -2.49 32.23 -23.18
C SER A 704 -1.62 31.17 -23.86
N ILE A 705 -2.11 29.93 -23.94
CA ILE A 705 -1.40 28.83 -24.61
C ILE A 705 -1.39 28.98 -26.14
N GLU A 706 -2.48 29.48 -26.72
CA GLU A 706 -2.57 29.77 -28.15
C GLU A 706 -1.59 30.87 -28.54
N ALA A 707 -1.50 31.93 -27.74
CA ALA A 707 -0.53 33.00 -27.93
C ALA A 707 0.92 32.49 -27.86
N ALA A 708 1.24 31.64 -26.88
CA ALA A 708 2.57 31.03 -26.77
C ALA A 708 2.91 30.14 -27.97
N ILE A 709 1.97 29.33 -28.44
CA ILE A 709 2.14 28.52 -29.66
C ILE A 709 2.38 29.41 -30.88
N ARG A 710 1.59 30.47 -31.04
CA ARG A 710 1.73 31.40 -32.16
C ARG A 710 3.08 32.12 -32.14
N GLU A 711 3.52 32.59 -30.98
CA GLU A 711 4.84 33.19 -30.80
C GLU A 711 5.95 32.20 -31.18
N MET A 712 5.90 30.98 -30.62
CA MET A 712 6.87 29.92 -30.90
C MET A 712 6.98 29.57 -32.39
N LEU A 713 5.86 29.56 -33.11
CA LEU A 713 5.82 29.22 -34.54
C LEU A 713 6.22 30.37 -35.47
N THR A 714 6.11 31.62 -35.02
CA THR A 714 6.36 32.81 -35.87
C THR A 714 7.71 33.47 -35.60
N ASN A 715 8.27 33.30 -34.40
CA ASN A 715 9.54 33.88 -34.02
C ASN A 715 10.69 32.86 -34.18
N PRO A 716 11.51 32.96 -35.24
CA PRO A 716 12.55 31.97 -35.53
C PRO A 716 13.71 31.99 -34.52
N SER A 717 13.77 32.97 -33.62
CA SER A 717 14.84 33.07 -32.62
C SER A 717 14.89 31.84 -31.69
N TYR A 718 13.73 31.31 -31.27
CA TYR A 718 13.66 30.12 -30.42
C TYR A 718 14.24 28.88 -31.11
N THR A 719 13.87 28.65 -32.37
CA THR A 719 14.39 27.51 -33.15
C THR A 719 15.88 27.66 -33.42
N LYS A 720 16.33 28.86 -33.80
CA LYS A 720 17.76 29.15 -34.01
C LYS A 720 18.58 28.88 -32.75
N GLN A 721 18.04 29.27 -31.61
CA GLN A 721 18.69 29.05 -30.32
C GLN A 721 18.66 27.58 -29.91
N ALA A 722 17.55 26.86 -30.12
CA ALA A 722 17.47 25.41 -29.87
C ALA A 722 18.47 24.62 -30.73
N HIS A 723 18.64 24.96 -32.01
CA HIS A 723 19.69 24.38 -32.86
C HIS A 723 21.10 24.69 -32.34
N ARG A 724 21.34 25.93 -31.89
CA ARG A 724 22.63 26.28 -31.27
C ARG A 724 22.91 25.44 -30.03
N ILE A 725 21.92 25.26 -29.15
CA ILE A 725 22.02 24.44 -27.94
C ILE A 725 22.32 22.98 -28.31
N ARG A 726 21.61 22.42 -29.30
CA ARG A 726 21.89 21.08 -29.85
C ARG A 726 23.34 20.95 -30.28
N ASP A 727 23.79 21.87 -31.13
CA ASP A 727 25.12 21.78 -31.74
C ASP A 727 26.20 21.86 -30.66
N LEU A 728 26.01 22.70 -29.62
CA LEU A 728 26.90 22.78 -28.47
C LEU A 728 26.94 21.49 -27.64
N ILE A 729 25.78 20.85 -27.40
CA ILE A 729 25.72 19.58 -26.65
C ILE A 729 26.37 18.45 -27.46
N LYS A 730 26.10 18.36 -28.76
CA LYS A 730 26.67 17.34 -29.65
C LYS A 730 28.16 17.54 -29.90
N SER A 731 28.66 18.77 -29.87
CA SER A 731 30.08 19.08 -30.03
C SER A 731 30.91 18.97 -28.75
N LYS A 732 30.33 18.53 -27.62
CA LYS A 732 31.08 18.38 -26.38
C LYS A 732 32.25 17.40 -26.57
N PRO A 733 33.46 17.71 -26.05
CA PRO A 733 34.62 16.84 -26.21
C PRO A 733 34.44 15.42 -25.67
N MET A 734 33.56 15.25 -24.66
CA MET A 734 33.24 13.95 -24.05
C MET A 734 31.75 13.89 -23.70
N GLY A 735 31.12 12.77 -24.06
CA GLY A 735 29.73 12.48 -23.73
C GLY A 735 29.52 12.12 -22.25
N ALA A 736 28.27 12.20 -21.78
CA ALA A 736 27.92 11.97 -20.38
C ALA A 736 28.31 10.57 -19.87
N ARG A 737 28.00 9.51 -20.64
CA ARG A 737 28.34 8.12 -20.30
C ARG A 737 29.84 7.91 -20.17
N GLU A 738 30.60 8.41 -21.15
CA GLU A 738 32.06 8.30 -21.16
C GLU A 738 32.67 9.06 -19.97
N ARG A 739 32.19 10.28 -19.71
CA ARG A 739 32.63 11.10 -18.58
C ARG A 739 32.36 10.41 -17.25
N PHE A 740 31.15 9.88 -17.05
CA PHE A 740 30.78 9.11 -15.86
C PHE A 740 31.74 7.93 -15.63
N ILE A 741 31.89 7.05 -16.63
CA ILE A 741 32.73 5.86 -16.53
C ILE A 741 34.19 6.24 -16.24
N LYS A 742 34.78 7.11 -17.07
CA LYS A 742 36.20 7.48 -16.91
C LYS A 742 36.47 8.19 -15.59
N THR A 743 35.57 9.06 -15.13
CA THR A 743 35.72 9.71 -13.82
C THR A 743 35.63 8.70 -12.69
N THR A 744 34.65 7.80 -12.70
CA THR A 744 34.52 6.74 -11.69
C THR A 744 35.75 5.85 -11.66
N GLU A 745 36.20 5.34 -12.81
CA GLU A 745 37.39 4.49 -12.92
C GLU A 745 38.64 5.22 -12.44
N TRP A 746 38.79 6.49 -12.80
CA TRP A 746 39.92 7.32 -12.35
C TRP A 746 39.92 7.50 -10.83
N VAL A 747 38.78 7.79 -10.20
CA VAL A 747 38.69 7.94 -8.74
C VAL A 747 39.01 6.62 -8.04
N ILE A 748 38.39 5.52 -8.47
CA ILE A 748 38.61 4.20 -7.87
C ILE A 748 40.09 3.80 -8.01
N LYS A 749 40.68 3.95 -9.20
CA LYS A 749 42.08 3.59 -9.48
C LYS A 749 43.08 4.36 -8.63
N ASN A 750 42.78 5.60 -8.25
CA ASN A 750 43.67 6.44 -7.46
C ASN A 750 43.36 6.42 -5.95
N GLY A 751 42.42 5.58 -5.50
CA GLY A 751 42.07 5.49 -4.08
C GLY A 751 41.35 6.74 -3.56
N GLY A 752 40.63 7.44 -4.44
CA GLY A 752 39.95 8.70 -4.12
C GLY A 752 40.60 9.93 -4.74
N VAL A 753 39.98 11.08 -4.46
CA VAL A 753 40.42 12.40 -4.97
C VAL A 753 40.26 13.50 -3.91
N HIS A 754 40.74 13.21 -2.69
CA HIS A 754 40.56 14.08 -1.53
C HIS A 754 41.19 15.47 -1.67
N GLU A 755 42.19 15.60 -2.55
CA GLU A 755 42.82 16.85 -2.95
C GLU A 755 41.83 17.82 -3.60
N ASN A 756 40.75 17.32 -4.18
CA ASN A 756 39.70 18.12 -4.81
C ASN A 756 38.59 18.57 -3.84
N HIS A 757 38.66 18.16 -2.56
CA HIS A 757 37.65 18.52 -1.56
C HIS A 757 37.84 19.96 -1.08
N VAL A 758 36.98 20.87 -1.53
CA VAL A 758 37.00 22.29 -1.10
C VAL A 758 36.83 22.42 0.43
N ALA A 759 36.01 21.56 1.02
CA ALA A 759 35.78 21.46 2.45
C ALA A 759 37.05 21.30 3.33
N ASN A 760 38.15 20.78 2.76
CA ASN A 760 39.43 20.54 3.46
C ASN A 760 40.45 21.69 3.28
N THR A 761 40.14 22.67 2.42
CA THR A 761 41.05 23.78 2.06
C THR A 761 40.74 25.08 2.80
N LEU A 762 39.57 25.17 3.43
CA LEU A 762 39.18 26.31 4.27
C LEU A 762 39.43 25.95 5.74
N PRO A 763 40.29 26.70 6.47
CA PRO A 763 40.47 26.46 7.90
C PRO A 763 39.14 26.70 8.60
N VAL A 764 38.56 25.63 9.16
CA VAL A 764 37.43 25.75 10.07
C VAL A 764 37.99 26.39 11.33
N THR A 765 37.83 27.71 11.49
CA THR A 765 38.02 28.34 12.79
C THR A 765 37.02 27.67 13.73
N PRO A 766 37.45 26.94 14.78
CA PRO A 766 36.52 26.45 15.77
C PRO A 766 35.87 27.70 16.39
N MET A 767 34.54 27.83 16.32
CA MET A 767 33.87 28.66 17.32
C MET A 767 34.15 27.98 18.65
N SER A 768 35.14 28.50 19.37
CA SER A 768 35.43 28.12 20.73
C SER A 768 34.13 28.15 21.52
N SER A 769 33.76 27.01 22.08
CA SER A 769 32.82 26.93 23.18
C SER A 769 33.28 27.90 24.26
N THR A 770 32.58 29.02 24.40
CA THR A 770 32.68 29.84 25.61
C THR A 770 32.05 29.05 26.74
N SER A 771 32.88 28.24 27.40
CA SER A 771 32.64 27.78 28.76
C SER A 771 32.83 28.95 29.72
N SER A 772 31.86 29.12 30.62
CA SER A 772 31.94 29.79 31.94
C SER A 772 32.41 31.25 32.01
N ALA A 773 31.44 32.14 32.27
CA ALA A 773 31.38 32.95 33.49
C ALA A 773 29.91 33.16 33.88
#